data_AF-A0A7J0D762-F1
#
_entry.id   AF-A0A7J0D762-F1
#
_cell.length_a   1.000
_cell.length_b   1.000
_cell.length_c   1.000
_cell.angle_alpha   90.00
_cell.angle_beta   90.00
_cell.angle_gamma   90.00
#
_symmetry.space_group_name_H-M   'P 1'
#
loop_
_entity.id
_entity.type
_entity.pdbx_description
1 polymer ?
#
loop_
_entity_poly.entity_id
_entity_poly.type
_entity_poly.pdbx_seq_one_letter_code
_entity_poly.pdbx_strand_id
1 'polypeptide(L)'
;MPAGRLRRLNPLAAIAAGLALALAGAVVPASTLASAAPAPAGQLLPAAALLAAPAAGAAGETANSEQLQTWWHDNHEFNTNSPVGGDKVRRSSFYDVKVATAAAPTTKYDSFAYMSIPRSGKGKIGYTKEDGAEFSASANLTMSWSSFQYTADTWVDVSLRTDQSISSADQVKIKPSSLNFDKELVNSKTIRIKVPYSSKGYRFSVEFDPQLYTAYNDMSGPANDAGKLTTSGGGNNRAIHTEPRNSMMIFAEPTPTGAEKDRLIPTAASGSIHYPEPGQVTNLNNIDKEIIYFRPGTYTMGSKYHAVLPPNVKWVYIAPGAYVKGAFRFFHDNQGLYKVTGYGVLSGEQYVYEADTNNNYDHLSGASNCHASCVKMLQFESANAQQYLDLQGVTINEPPYHSFVVYGNEQTFQMRVDNYKQVGSWYWQTDGIELYRGSTMKNTFFNANDDVLKMYHSDVTIDNTVIWKNENGPVIQWGWTPRNIDNVRVTNTHVIHNRMYWKDVKYNTCILNSSSHWEDMGSTTKGDPATWVKNMTFENITVEGQTNCAIRVFALSSTENIHVKNLKIDSWNGLDPSSQVSLLKRYTNTAGQKVTLGNETAQGKGLKLENYTVGGTVINKSGTNWGADKPGRLGFDAENWDNWNAWGPGGGNPDPGPDPDPGTGSGQIVNGGNAKCIDRAGAGTANGTAIQQWSCANTASMTWTLDGQQLKSGGKCLDVVGGATANGTKAHLWDCGGWDSQKWAFQANGTLKNIKSGRCLDVEGQSTANGARLHLWDCSTWASQKFNLTA
;
A
#
# COMPACT_ATOMS: atom_id res chain seq x y z
N MET A 1 45.62 10.14 19.11
CA MET A 1 46.87 9.72 18.42
C MET A 1 47.44 8.50 19.15
N PRO A 2 48.30 7.66 18.54
CA PRO A 2 48.16 7.14 17.18
C PRO A 2 48.50 5.63 17.02
N ALA A 3 48.02 5.04 15.91
CA ALA A 3 48.65 4.00 15.07
C ALA A 3 49.21 2.67 15.65
N GLY A 4 48.76 1.56 15.05
CA GLY A 4 49.46 0.27 15.02
C GLY A 4 49.07 -0.55 13.78
N ARG A 5 49.96 -0.66 12.77
CA ARG A 5 49.77 -1.46 11.53
C ARG A 5 50.82 -2.56 11.44
N LEU A 6 50.44 -3.77 11.04
CA LEU A 6 51.27 -4.77 10.32
C LEU A 6 50.29 -5.71 9.56
N ARG A 7 50.11 -5.51 8.25
CA ARG A 7 50.76 -6.20 7.09
C ARG A 7 50.24 -7.63 6.79
N ARG A 8 49.68 -7.80 5.59
CA ARG A 8 49.39 -9.09 4.93
C ARG A 8 50.69 -9.74 4.43
N LEU A 9 50.71 -11.07 4.30
CA LEU A 9 51.46 -11.80 3.27
C LEU A 9 50.78 -13.15 2.92
N ASN A 10 50.95 -13.58 1.67
CA ASN A 10 50.51 -14.82 0.99
C ASN A 10 51.28 -14.83 -0.38
N PRO A 11 51.34 -15.89 -1.23
CA PRO A 11 50.65 -17.21 -1.21
C PRO A 11 51.53 -18.43 -1.66
N LEU A 12 50.89 -19.57 -2.01
CA LEU A 12 51.38 -20.73 -2.82
C LEU A 12 52.43 -21.69 -2.17
N ALA A 13 52.58 -22.97 -2.55
CA ALA A 13 51.65 -23.97 -3.14
C ALA A 13 52.21 -25.43 -3.17
N ALA A 14 51.32 -26.42 -3.01
CA ALA A 14 51.26 -27.77 -3.67
C ALA A 14 52.25 -28.94 -3.35
N ILE A 15 51.79 -30.16 -3.73
CA ILE A 15 52.48 -31.47 -3.96
C ILE A 15 52.84 -32.34 -2.70
N ALA A 16 52.79 -33.69 -2.67
CA ALA A 16 51.82 -34.74 -3.13
C ALA A 16 52.23 -36.20 -2.70
N ALA A 17 51.25 -37.12 -2.65
CA ALA A 17 51.31 -38.59 -2.92
C ALA A 17 51.92 -39.64 -1.93
N GLY A 18 51.38 -40.88 -2.00
CA GLY A 18 51.80 -42.14 -1.30
C GLY A 18 50.78 -42.66 -0.26
N LEU A 19 49.82 -43.56 -0.52
CA LEU A 19 49.86 -45.03 -0.78
C LEU A 19 50.62 -45.86 0.28
N ALA A 20 50.14 -47.00 0.81
CA ALA A 20 48.87 -47.77 0.67
C ALA A 20 48.65 -48.65 1.96
N LEU A 21 47.85 -49.73 2.13
CA LEU A 21 47.03 -50.64 1.29
C LEU A 21 46.04 -51.47 2.20
N ALA A 22 45.20 -52.34 1.59
CA ALA A 22 44.64 -53.61 2.14
C ALA A 22 43.36 -53.61 3.04
N LEU A 23 42.39 -54.54 2.93
CA LEU A 23 42.03 -55.53 1.87
C LEU A 23 40.58 -56.12 2.07
N ALA A 24 40.07 -56.88 1.08
CA ALA A 24 38.77 -57.59 0.98
C ALA A 24 37.51 -56.68 0.89
N GLY A 25 36.39 -57.02 0.18
CA GLY A 25 35.96 -58.20 -0.60
C GLY A 25 34.50 -58.56 -0.22
N ALA A 26 33.48 -58.80 -1.08
CA ALA A 26 33.37 -59.24 -2.49
C ALA A 26 32.22 -58.44 -3.25
N VAL A 27 32.01 -58.40 -4.59
CA VAL A 27 32.07 -59.36 -5.74
C VAL A 27 30.78 -60.26 -5.79
N VAL A 28 29.88 -60.31 -6.80
CA VAL A 28 29.84 -59.88 -8.25
C VAL A 28 28.40 -59.36 -8.73
N PRO A 29 27.83 -59.48 -9.98
CA PRO A 29 27.35 -58.32 -10.78
C PRO A 29 25.85 -58.31 -11.24
N ALA A 30 25.54 -57.46 -12.24
CA ALA A 30 24.27 -57.35 -13.00
C ALA A 30 24.38 -57.87 -14.46
N SER A 31 23.40 -57.51 -15.33
CA SER A 31 23.27 -57.76 -16.80
C SER A 31 22.57 -59.09 -17.21
N THR A 32 21.81 -59.26 -18.33
CA THR A 32 21.21 -58.31 -19.32
C THR A 32 20.14 -59.00 -20.22
N LEU A 33 19.23 -58.21 -20.82
CA LEU A 33 18.60 -58.36 -22.17
C LEU A 33 17.48 -59.41 -22.50
N ALA A 34 16.51 -58.91 -23.29
CA ALA A 34 15.83 -59.51 -24.47
C ALA A 34 14.46 -60.27 -24.41
N SER A 35 13.46 -59.60 -25.01
CA SER A 35 12.49 -60.07 -26.06
C SER A 35 11.29 -61.02 -25.82
N ALA A 36 10.13 -60.54 -26.33
CA ALA A 36 9.03 -61.25 -27.02
C ALA A 36 7.93 -62.02 -26.22
N ALA A 37 6.79 -62.24 -26.90
CA ALA A 37 5.49 -62.77 -26.45
C ALA A 37 4.98 -63.84 -27.47
N PRO A 38 3.72 -64.40 -27.48
CA PRO A 38 2.54 -64.18 -26.61
C PRO A 38 1.64 -65.41 -26.23
N ALA A 39 0.73 -65.22 -25.25
CA ALA A 39 -0.59 -65.91 -25.06
C ALA A 39 -0.62 -67.45 -24.81
N PRO A 40 -1.77 -68.12 -24.45
CA PRO A 40 -3.14 -67.63 -24.20
C PRO A 40 -3.87 -68.11 -22.90
N ALA A 41 -5.00 -67.44 -22.60
CA ALA A 41 -6.25 -67.84 -21.89
C ALA A 41 -6.33 -68.95 -20.79
N GLY A 42 -6.96 -68.64 -19.65
CA GLY A 42 -7.44 -69.62 -18.66
C GLY A 42 -8.26 -69.08 -17.46
N GLN A 43 -9.60 -69.22 -17.54
CA GLN A 43 -10.63 -69.28 -16.47
C GLN A 43 -10.67 -68.36 -15.22
N LEU A 44 -11.83 -67.67 -15.10
CA LEU A 44 -12.50 -67.05 -13.92
C LEU A 44 -12.60 -68.04 -12.71
N LEU A 45 -12.75 -67.68 -11.41
CA LEU A 45 -13.52 -66.68 -10.62
C LEU A 45 -12.90 -66.59 -9.18
N PRO A 46 -13.43 -65.81 -8.18
CA PRO A 46 -14.10 -64.51 -8.17
C PRO A 46 -13.53 -63.47 -7.15
N ALA A 47 -13.97 -62.21 -7.30
CA ALA A 47 -14.07 -61.12 -6.32
C ALA A 47 -13.30 -61.16 -4.96
N ALA A 48 -12.31 -60.27 -4.84
CA ALA A 48 -11.97 -59.57 -3.59
C ALA A 48 -11.76 -58.07 -3.92
N ALA A 49 -11.99 -57.17 -2.94
CA ALA A 49 -12.16 -55.74 -3.20
C ALA A 49 -10.99 -55.06 -3.93
N LEU A 50 -11.28 -54.37 -5.04
CA LEU A 50 -10.40 -53.30 -5.52
C LEU A 50 -10.48 -52.14 -4.53
N LEU A 51 -9.32 -51.74 -3.99
CA LEU A 51 -9.15 -50.40 -3.45
C LEU A 51 -9.35 -49.41 -4.60
N ALA A 52 -10.41 -48.62 -4.54
CA ALA A 52 -10.60 -47.51 -5.47
C ALA A 52 -9.45 -46.52 -5.26
N ALA A 53 -8.64 -46.30 -6.30
CA ALA A 53 -7.75 -45.14 -6.33
C ALA A 53 -8.60 -43.87 -6.16
N PRO A 54 -8.13 -42.84 -5.43
CA PRO A 54 -8.86 -41.57 -5.33
C PRO A 54 -9.14 -41.05 -6.74
N ALA A 55 -10.41 -40.75 -7.02
CA ALA A 55 -10.79 -40.23 -8.33
C ALA A 55 -10.00 -38.94 -8.61
N ALA A 56 -9.40 -38.85 -9.80
CA ALA A 56 -8.85 -37.58 -10.27
C ALA A 56 -9.98 -36.56 -10.26
N GLY A 57 -9.83 -35.49 -9.48
CA GLY A 57 -10.85 -34.46 -9.36
C GLY A 57 -11.13 -33.84 -10.72
N ALA A 58 -12.40 -33.61 -11.03
CA ALA A 58 -12.76 -32.89 -12.26
C ALA A 58 -12.09 -31.52 -12.26
N ALA A 59 -11.47 -31.15 -13.39
CA ALA A 59 -10.90 -29.83 -13.58
C ALA A 59 -11.99 -28.75 -13.45
N GLY A 60 -11.66 -27.63 -12.83
CA GLY A 60 -12.62 -26.53 -12.62
C GLY A 60 -13.10 -25.93 -13.94
N GLU A 61 -14.40 -25.65 -14.05
CA GLU A 61 -14.98 -25.07 -15.26
C GLU A 61 -14.66 -23.57 -15.27
N THR A 62 -13.61 -23.15 -15.99
CA THR A 62 -13.05 -21.79 -15.91
C THR A 62 -13.49 -20.89 -17.05
N ALA A 63 -13.59 -19.59 -16.79
CA ALA A 63 -13.90 -18.58 -17.79
C ALA A 63 -12.62 -18.16 -18.54
N ASN A 64 -12.70 -18.05 -19.86
CA ASN A 64 -11.64 -17.46 -20.67
C ASN A 64 -12.27 -16.64 -21.82
N SER A 65 -12.70 -15.42 -21.50
CA SER A 65 -13.42 -14.52 -22.40
C SER A 65 -12.97 -13.06 -22.20
N GLU A 66 -13.34 -12.18 -23.13
CA GLU A 66 -13.06 -10.74 -23.01
C GLU A 66 -13.78 -10.07 -21.81
N GLN A 67 -14.90 -10.67 -21.35
CA GLN A 67 -15.71 -10.16 -20.25
C GLN A 67 -15.29 -10.66 -18.88
N LEU A 68 -14.82 -11.91 -18.81
CA LEU A 68 -14.47 -12.62 -17.58
C LEU A 68 -13.38 -13.66 -17.86
N GLN A 69 -12.33 -13.65 -17.04
CA GLN A 69 -11.30 -14.68 -17.00
C GLN A 69 -11.11 -15.17 -15.56
N THR A 70 -11.28 -16.47 -15.35
CA THR A 70 -10.93 -17.18 -14.11
C THR A 70 -9.87 -18.25 -14.42
N TRP A 71 -9.35 -18.92 -13.40
CA TRP A 71 -8.34 -19.98 -13.57
C TRP A 71 -8.40 -21.00 -12.44
N TRP A 72 -7.69 -22.11 -12.64
CA TRP A 72 -7.65 -23.26 -11.75
C TRP A 72 -6.23 -23.82 -11.60
N HIS A 73 -6.01 -24.66 -10.58
CA HIS A 73 -4.79 -25.42 -10.35
C HIS A 73 -5.17 -26.87 -10.05
N ASP A 74 -4.92 -27.81 -10.95
CA ASP A 74 -5.25 -29.23 -10.75
C ASP A 74 -4.34 -29.89 -9.71
N ASN A 75 -3.13 -29.38 -9.56
CA ASN A 75 -2.11 -29.76 -8.58
C ASN A 75 -2.38 -29.19 -7.17
N HIS A 76 -3.63 -28.92 -6.81
CA HIS A 76 -3.95 -28.30 -5.52
C HIS A 76 -3.99 -29.29 -4.35
N GLU A 77 -3.82 -28.77 -3.14
CA GLU A 77 -3.80 -29.53 -1.89
C GLU A 77 -4.67 -28.82 -0.83
N PHE A 78 -5.59 -29.56 -0.20
CA PHE A 78 -6.31 -29.08 0.99
C PHE A 78 -5.46 -29.39 2.23
N ASN A 79 -4.77 -28.38 2.75
CA ASN A 79 -3.86 -28.55 3.89
C ASN A 79 -3.92 -27.31 4.79
N THR A 80 -4.18 -27.52 6.09
CA THR A 80 -4.38 -26.45 7.09
C THR A 80 -3.29 -26.40 8.17
N ASN A 81 -2.34 -27.33 8.19
CA ASN A 81 -1.44 -27.54 9.33
C ASN A 81 0.03 -27.79 8.98
N SER A 82 0.38 -27.99 7.71
CA SER A 82 1.72 -28.38 7.27
C SER A 82 2.08 -27.77 5.91
N PRO A 83 3.34 -27.81 5.47
CA PRO A 83 3.75 -27.31 4.14
C PRO A 83 3.17 -28.19 3.03
N VAL A 84 2.66 -27.57 1.98
CA VAL A 84 2.27 -28.28 0.73
C VAL A 84 3.51 -28.60 -0.11
N GLY A 85 3.40 -29.57 -1.02
CA GLY A 85 4.50 -29.93 -1.93
C GLY A 85 5.04 -28.75 -2.76
N GLY A 86 6.30 -28.84 -3.21
CA GLY A 86 6.90 -27.80 -4.07
C GLY A 86 6.16 -27.63 -5.40
N ASP A 87 5.58 -28.72 -5.90
CA ASP A 87 4.73 -28.81 -7.08
C ASP A 87 3.23 -28.61 -6.79
N LYS A 88 2.84 -28.21 -5.58
CA LYS A 88 1.42 -28.08 -5.14
C LYS A 88 1.00 -26.65 -4.83
N VAL A 89 -0.30 -26.37 -4.90
CA VAL A 89 -0.88 -25.08 -4.47
C VAL A 89 -1.89 -25.31 -3.36
N ARG A 90 -1.79 -24.55 -2.25
CA ARG A 90 -2.72 -24.68 -1.13
C ARG A 90 -4.09 -24.08 -1.51
N ARG A 91 -5.13 -24.91 -1.56
CA ARG A 91 -6.53 -24.49 -1.77
C ARG A 91 -7.19 -24.18 -0.43
N SER A 92 -8.14 -23.25 -0.42
CA SER A 92 -8.97 -22.98 0.76
C SER A 92 -9.78 -24.21 1.18
N SER A 93 -9.56 -24.66 2.41
CA SER A 93 -10.42 -25.68 3.04
C SER A 93 -11.80 -25.13 3.44
N PHE A 94 -11.99 -23.80 3.40
CA PHE A 94 -13.11 -23.11 4.02
C PHE A 94 -14.08 -22.49 3.01
N TYR A 95 -13.62 -22.16 1.80
CA TYR A 95 -14.41 -21.46 0.80
C TYR A 95 -14.23 -22.04 -0.61
N ASP A 96 -15.32 -22.07 -1.37
CA ASP A 96 -15.30 -22.14 -2.84
C ASP A 96 -15.82 -20.82 -3.43
N VAL A 97 -15.36 -20.47 -4.63
CA VAL A 97 -15.78 -19.27 -5.36
C VAL A 97 -16.17 -19.65 -6.80
N LYS A 98 -17.33 -19.17 -7.23
CA LYS A 98 -17.74 -19.15 -8.64
C LYS A 98 -18.09 -17.73 -9.08
N VAL A 99 -17.83 -17.41 -10.35
CA VAL A 99 -18.08 -16.09 -10.94
C VAL A 99 -18.89 -16.23 -12.23
N ALA A 100 -19.89 -15.38 -12.40
CA ALA A 100 -20.65 -15.21 -13.64
C ALA A 100 -20.65 -13.74 -14.05
N THR A 101 -20.83 -13.44 -15.34
CA THR A 101 -21.16 -12.06 -15.75
C THR A 101 -22.61 -11.75 -15.36
N ALA A 102 -22.90 -10.49 -15.04
CA ALA A 102 -24.24 -10.07 -14.62
C ALA A 102 -25.30 -10.24 -15.72
N ALA A 103 -24.87 -10.32 -16.98
CA ALA A 103 -25.72 -10.64 -18.13
C ALA A 103 -26.06 -12.15 -18.25
N ALA A 104 -25.29 -13.03 -17.62
CA ALA A 104 -25.49 -14.48 -17.66
C ALA A 104 -25.34 -15.14 -16.26
N PRO A 105 -26.15 -14.74 -15.26
CA PRO A 105 -25.97 -15.11 -13.84
C PRO A 105 -26.08 -16.62 -13.54
N THR A 106 -26.61 -17.41 -14.47
CA THR A 106 -26.69 -18.87 -14.39
C THR A 106 -25.42 -19.57 -14.87
N THR A 107 -24.60 -18.93 -15.70
CA THR A 107 -23.38 -19.50 -16.29
C THR A 107 -22.18 -19.16 -15.40
N LYS A 108 -21.89 -20.06 -14.44
CA LYS A 108 -20.97 -19.79 -13.33
C LYS A 108 -19.67 -20.61 -13.44
N TYR A 109 -18.56 -19.90 -13.58
CA TYR A 109 -17.24 -20.49 -13.71
C TYR A 109 -16.51 -20.58 -12.36
N ASP A 110 -15.76 -21.65 -12.12
CA ASP A 110 -14.89 -21.80 -10.97
C ASP A 110 -13.77 -20.75 -10.98
N SER A 111 -13.47 -20.20 -9.80
CA SER A 111 -12.35 -19.30 -9.58
C SER A 111 -11.53 -19.83 -8.41
N PHE A 112 -10.24 -20.10 -8.64
CA PHE A 112 -9.42 -20.76 -7.62
C PHE A 112 -9.36 -19.95 -6.31
N ALA A 113 -9.70 -20.60 -5.20
CA ALA A 113 -9.55 -20.05 -3.86
C ALA A 113 -8.22 -20.55 -3.27
N TYR A 114 -7.18 -19.72 -3.37
CA TYR A 114 -5.90 -19.92 -2.69
C TYR A 114 -6.08 -19.82 -1.17
N MET A 115 -5.12 -20.34 -0.40
CA MET A 115 -5.08 -20.16 1.05
C MET A 115 -3.65 -20.06 1.57
N SER A 116 -3.47 -19.16 2.54
CA SER A 116 -2.27 -19.00 3.36
C SER A 116 -2.56 -19.40 4.80
N ILE A 117 -1.56 -19.97 5.48
CA ILE A 117 -1.61 -20.30 6.91
C ILE A 117 -0.34 -19.82 7.62
N PRO A 118 -0.40 -19.46 8.92
CA PRO A 118 0.74 -19.07 9.73
C PRO A 118 1.93 -20.01 9.60
N ARG A 119 3.10 -19.42 9.30
CA ARG A 119 4.36 -20.14 9.05
C ARG A 119 4.26 -21.22 7.96
N SER A 120 3.30 -21.17 7.04
CA SER A 120 3.03 -22.25 6.06
C SER A 120 2.80 -23.64 6.69
N GLY A 121 2.53 -23.73 8.01
CA GLY A 121 2.54 -24.98 8.76
C GLY A 121 3.93 -25.57 9.10
N LYS A 122 5.03 -24.86 8.82
CA LYS A 122 6.42 -25.28 9.09
C LYS A 122 6.78 -25.34 10.58
N GLY A 123 6.07 -24.60 11.43
CA GLY A 123 6.54 -24.27 12.77
C GLY A 123 7.76 -23.34 12.72
N LYS A 124 8.60 -23.38 13.76
CA LYS A 124 9.87 -22.64 13.84
C LYS A 124 11.04 -23.56 13.46
N ILE A 125 11.93 -23.10 12.59
CA ILE A 125 13.06 -23.88 12.06
C ILE A 125 14.33 -23.05 12.23
N GLY A 126 15.27 -23.54 13.03
CA GLY A 126 16.53 -22.85 13.34
C GLY A 126 16.46 -21.81 14.47
N TYR A 127 15.29 -21.57 15.07
CA TYR A 127 15.10 -20.59 16.15
C TYR A 127 13.98 -20.96 17.11
N THR A 128 13.98 -20.32 18.29
CA THR A 128 12.91 -20.43 19.31
C THR A 128 12.25 -19.09 19.65
N LYS A 129 12.92 -17.95 19.37
CA LYS A 129 12.44 -16.58 19.62
C LYS A 129 11.06 -16.32 19.00
N GLU A 130 10.30 -15.38 19.55
CA GLU A 130 9.01 -14.97 18.96
C GLU A 130 9.20 -14.39 17.55
N ASP A 131 8.24 -14.65 16.66
CA ASP A 131 8.32 -14.30 15.23
C ASP A 131 7.06 -13.58 14.72
N GLY A 132 6.11 -13.28 15.60
CA GLY A 132 4.85 -12.59 15.29
C GLY A 132 3.70 -13.53 14.94
N ALA A 133 3.98 -14.74 14.48
CA ALA A 133 2.96 -15.72 14.11
C ALA A 133 2.51 -16.63 15.28
N GLU A 134 2.91 -16.31 16.53
CA GLU A 134 2.47 -17.03 17.75
C GLU A 134 0.96 -17.10 17.87
N PHE A 135 0.30 -15.94 17.90
CA PHE A 135 -1.14 -15.86 18.08
C PHE A 135 -1.90 -16.42 16.87
N SER A 136 -1.51 -16.01 15.66
CA SER A 136 -2.19 -16.46 14.45
C SER A 136 -2.14 -17.98 14.27
N ALA A 137 -1.00 -18.63 14.56
CA ALA A 137 -0.90 -20.09 14.50
C ALA A 137 -1.71 -20.79 15.62
N SER A 138 -1.59 -20.33 16.87
CA SER A 138 -2.30 -20.95 18.01
C SER A 138 -3.81 -20.76 17.95
N ALA A 139 -4.28 -19.66 17.38
CA ALA A 139 -5.69 -19.42 17.07
C ALA A 139 -6.17 -20.10 15.77
N ASN A 140 -5.30 -20.83 15.05
CA ASN A 140 -5.58 -21.46 13.76
C ASN A 140 -6.21 -20.47 12.74
N LEU A 141 -5.63 -19.27 12.62
CA LEU A 141 -6.08 -18.28 11.65
C LEU A 141 -5.65 -18.69 10.24
N THR A 142 -6.45 -18.37 9.22
CA THR A 142 -6.07 -18.56 7.81
C THR A 142 -6.51 -17.38 6.95
N MET A 143 -5.84 -17.20 5.81
CA MET A 143 -6.20 -16.19 4.82
C MET A 143 -6.40 -16.83 3.45
N SER A 144 -7.66 -16.98 3.06
CA SER A 144 -8.06 -17.42 1.73
C SER A 144 -8.24 -16.22 0.80
N TRP A 145 -7.94 -16.37 -0.48
CA TRP A 145 -8.27 -15.38 -1.49
C TRP A 145 -8.59 -16.01 -2.84
N SER A 146 -9.48 -15.38 -3.60
CA SER A 146 -9.65 -15.66 -5.03
C SER A 146 -9.44 -14.41 -5.85
N SER A 147 -9.05 -14.60 -7.11
CA SER A 147 -8.77 -13.51 -8.03
C SER A 147 -9.26 -13.90 -9.42
N PHE A 148 -9.87 -12.94 -10.11
CA PHE A 148 -10.37 -13.08 -11.47
C PHE A 148 -10.23 -11.74 -12.20
N GLN A 149 -10.24 -11.78 -13.53
CA GLN A 149 -10.25 -10.56 -14.35
C GLN A 149 -11.60 -10.32 -14.99
N TYR A 150 -12.03 -9.06 -15.08
CA TYR A 150 -13.34 -8.68 -15.63
C TYR A 150 -13.32 -7.36 -16.42
N THR A 151 -14.31 -7.18 -17.30
CA THR A 151 -14.60 -5.92 -18.02
C THR A 151 -16.07 -5.50 -17.98
N ALA A 152 -16.92 -6.27 -17.30
CA ALA A 152 -18.35 -6.01 -17.10
C ALA A 152 -18.77 -6.42 -15.68
N ASP A 153 -19.93 -5.94 -15.20
CA ASP A 153 -20.51 -6.36 -13.92
C ASP A 153 -20.52 -7.89 -13.77
N THR A 154 -20.18 -8.39 -12.58
CA THR A 154 -20.19 -9.81 -12.25
C THR A 154 -21.04 -10.13 -11.02
N TRP A 155 -21.48 -11.38 -10.94
CA TRP A 155 -21.98 -12.00 -9.73
C TRP A 155 -20.93 -12.99 -9.22
N VAL A 156 -20.54 -12.83 -7.96
CA VAL A 156 -19.60 -13.71 -7.27
C VAL A 156 -20.38 -14.53 -6.24
N ASP A 157 -20.52 -15.83 -6.48
CA ASP A 157 -21.05 -16.80 -5.53
C ASP A 157 -19.88 -17.28 -4.64
N VAL A 158 -19.95 -17.06 -3.32
CA VAL A 158 -18.98 -17.56 -2.34
C VAL A 158 -19.68 -18.55 -1.41
N SER A 159 -19.14 -19.76 -1.30
CA SER A 159 -19.75 -20.88 -0.57
C SER A 159 -18.88 -21.32 0.61
N LEU A 160 -19.46 -21.40 1.81
CA LEU A 160 -18.83 -22.05 2.95
C LEU A 160 -18.69 -23.57 2.71
N ARG A 161 -17.47 -24.07 2.89
CA ARG A 161 -17.13 -25.51 2.86
C ARG A 161 -17.25 -26.19 4.23
N THR A 162 -17.32 -25.42 5.31
CA THR A 162 -17.51 -25.93 6.68
C THR A 162 -18.96 -26.38 6.93
N ASP A 163 -19.23 -27.09 8.02
CA ASP A 163 -20.59 -27.53 8.40
C ASP A 163 -21.49 -26.42 8.94
N GLN A 164 -20.97 -25.20 9.06
CA GLN A 164 -21.74 -24.03 9.48
C GLN A 164 -22.72 -23.58 8.39
N SER A 165 -23.67 -22.73 8.77
CA SER A 165 -24.68 -22.16 7.88
C SER A 165 -25.08 -20.74 8.28
N ILE A 166 -25.68 -20.03 7.33
CA ILE A 166 -26.29 -18.70 7.46
C ILE A 166 -27.77 -18.76 7.06
N SER A 167 -28.59 -17.88 7.64
CA SER A 167 -30.03 -17.75 7.38
C SER A 167 -30.44 -16.43 6.71
N SER A 168 -29.54 -15.44 6.65
CA SER A 168 -29.72 -14.19 5.91
C SER A 168 -28.44 -13.77 5.18
N ALA A 169 -28.60 -13.04 4.07
CA ALA A 169 -27.51 -12.32 3.41
C ALA A 169 -26.87 -11.25 4.31
N ASP A 170 -27.57 -10.82 5.37
CA ASP A 170 -27.02 -9.90 6.38
C ASP A 170 -25.95 -10.55 7.26
N GLN A 171 -25.94 -11.88 7.38
CA GLN A 171 -24.91 -12.63 8.09
C GLN A 171 -23.62 -12.80 7.28
N VAL A 172 -23.49 -12.07 6.18
CA VAL A 172 -22.23 -11.87 5.47
C VAL A 172 -21.96 -10.38 5.35
N LYS A 173 -20.89 -9.91 6.00
CA LYS A 173 -20.42 -8.52 5.82
C LYS A 173 -19.43 -8.48 4.65
N ILE A 174 -19.34 -7.30 4.04
CA ILE A 174 -18.33 -6.98 3.03
C ILE A 174 -17.50 -5.85 3.61
N LYS A 175 -16.17 -5.94 3.53
CA LYS A 175 -15.28 -4.81 3.85
C LYS A 175 -14.33 -4.47 2.69
N PRO A 176 -14.10 -3.19 2.35
CA PRO A 176 -14.60 -2.01 3.04
C PRO A 176 -16.12 -1.85 3.00
N SER A 177 -16.75 -1.56 4.14
CA SER A 177 -18.22 -1.53 4.25
C SER A 177 -18.85 -0.43 3.40
N SER A 178 -18.08 0.62 3.10
CA SER A 178 -18.43 1.68 2.14
C SER A 178 -18.65 1.21 0.70
N LEU A 179 -18.32 -0.05 0.35
CA LEU A 179 -18.62 -0.62 -0.97
C LEU A 179 -20.12 -0.90 -1.16
N ASN A 180 -20.85 -1.22 -0.08
CA ASN A 180 -22.30 -1.45 -0.07
C ASN A 180 -22.85 -2.24 -1.28
N PHE A 181 -22.20 -3.36 -1.62
CA PHE A 181 -22.60 -4.22 -2.74
C PHE A 181 -23.93 -4.94 -2.48
N ASP A 182 -24.73 -5.12 -3.54
CA ASP A 182 -25.93 -5.95 -3.52
C ASP A 182 -25.56 -7.40 -3.13
N LYS A 183 -26.35 -8.02 -2.25
CA LYS A 183 -26.15 -9.40 -1.79
C LYS A 183 -27.43 -10.22 -1.85
N GLU A 184 -27.32 -11.45 -2.32
CA GLU A 184 -28.41 -12.44 -2.34
C GLU A 184 -28.02 -13.69 -1.54
N LEU A 185 -28.91 -14.22 -0.72
CA LEU A 185 -28.73 -15.54 -0.10
C LEU A 185 -29.16 -16.62 -1.12
N VAL A 186 -28.20 -17.37 -1.65
CA VAL A 186 -28.48 -18.41 -2.67
C VAL A 186 -28.93 -19.71 -2.01
N ASN A 187 -28.34 -20.05 -0.87
CA ASN A 187 -28.70 -21.15 0.02
C ASN A 187 -28.01 -20.95 1.38
N SER A 188 -28.26 -21.83 2.34
CA SER A 188 -27.75 -21.71 3.71
C SER A 188 -26.22 -21.78 3.88
N LYS A 189 -25.43 -21.99 2.82
CA LYS A 189 -23.96 -21.87 2.83
C LYS A 189 -23.41 -20.87 1.81
N THR A 190 -24.23 -20.31 0.93
CA THR A 190 -23.78 -19.58 -0.27
C THR A 190 -24.37 -18.17 -0.32
N ILE A 191 -23.48 -17.17 -0.28
CA ILE A 191 -23.79 -15.79 -0.59
C ILE A 191 -23.51 -15.53 -2.08
N ARG A 192 -24.32 -14.72 -2.72
CA ARG A 192 -23.99 -14.07 -4.00
C ARG A 192 -23.80 -12.59 -3.77
N ILE A 193 -22.76 -12.02 -4.38
CA ILE A 193 -22.38 -10.62 -4.24
C ILE A 193 -22.30 -10.01 -5.64
N LYS A 194 -22.95 -8.86 -5.87
CA LYS A 194 -22.82 -8.13 -7.13
C LYS A 194 -21.57 -7.27 -7.09
N VAL A 195 -20.64 -7.51 -8.01
CA VAL A 195 -19.43 -6.71 -8.14
C VAL A 195 -19.54 -5.91 -9.44
N PRO A 196 -19.86 -4.60 -9.39
CA PRO A 196 -19.96 -3.78 -10.59
C PRO A 196 -18.60 -3.63 -11.26
N TYR A 197 -18.57 -3.36 -12.57
CA TYR A 197 -17.30 -3.08 -13.24
C TYR A 197 -16.71 -1.74 -12.77
N SER A 198 -15.40 -1.75 -12.54
CA SER A 198 -14.60 -0.58 -12.23
C SER A 198 -13.23 -0.72 -12.89
N SER A 199 -12.74 0.33 -13.53
CA SER A 199 -11.36 0.40 -14.04
C SER A 199 -10.30 0.42 -12.92
N LYS A 200 -10.70 0.61 -11.66
CA LYS A 200 -9.86 0.37 -10.47
C LYS A 200 -9.90 -1.09 -10.01
N GLY A 201 -10.90 -1.88 -10.44
CA GLY A 201 -11.31 -3.13 -9.80
C GLY A 201 -11.68 -2.96 -8.32
N TYR A 202 -11.90 -4.07 -7.62
CA TYR A 202 -12.19 -4.10 -6.19
C TYR A 202 -11.40 -5.21 -5.48
N ARG A 203 -10.87 -4.90 -4.29
CA ARG A 203 -10.28 -5.87 -3.35
C ARG A 203 -11.04 -5.77 -2.04
N PHE A 204 -11.71 -6.84 -1.64
CA PHE A 204 -12.63 -6.81 -0.49
C PHE A 204 -12.69 -8.14 0.28
N SER A 205 -13.06 -8.03 1.55
CA SER A 205 -13.31 -9.11 2.50
C SER A 205 -14.74 -9.62 2.39
N VAL A 206 -14.94 -10.93 2.54
CA VAL A 206 -16.26 -11.59 2.64
C VAL A 206 -16.35 -12.31 3.99
N GLU A 207 -17.18 -11.80 4.89
CA GLU A 207 -17.12 -12.09 6.33
C GLU A 207 -18.41 -12.75 6.81
N PHE A 208 -18.44 -14.07 6.82
CA PHE A 208 -19.58 -14.85 7.33
C PHE A 208 -19.61 -14.80 8.86
N ASP A 209 -20.73 -14.40 9.47
CA ASP A 209 -20.90 -14.30 10.93
C ASP A 209 -20.44 -15.57 11.69
N PRO A 210 -20.73 -16.82 11.24
CA PRO A 210 -20.27 -18.04 11.91
C PRO A 210 -18.74 -18.25 11.90
N GLN A 211 -18.00 -17.58 11.02
CA GLN A 211 -16.54 -17.63 10.94
C GLN A 211 -15.87 -16.54 11.79
N LEU A 212 -16.62 -15.57 12.33
CA LEU A 212 -16.06 -14.52 13.16
C LEU A 212 -15.51 -15.06 14.49
N TYR A 213 -14.43 -14.45 14.96
CA TYR A 213 -13.92 -14.61 16.31
C TYR A 213 -13.43 -13.27 16.84
N THR A 214 -13.31 -13.15 18.16
CA THR A 214 -12.72 -11.99 18.82
C THR A 214 -11.34 -12.33 19.36
N ALA A 215 -10.35 -11.52 19.02
CA ALA A 215 -9.04 -11.52 19.66
C ALA A 215 -9.10 -10.68 20.95
N TYR A 216 -8.54 -11.17 22.04
CA TYR A 216 -8.47 -10.48 23.33
C TYR A 216 -7.01 -10.36 23.79
N ASN A 217 -6.64 -9.27 24.45
CA ASN A 217 -5.40 -9.19 25.23
C ASN A 217 -5.68 -9.72 26.64
N ASP A 218 -4.88 -10.68 27.12
CA ASP A 218 -4.98 -11.27 28.46
C ASP A 218 -4.52 -10.34 29.61
N MET A 219 -3.95 -9.18 29.25
CA MET A 219 -3.38 -8.17 30.15
C MET A 219 -2.24 -8.69 31.04
N SER A 220 -1.61 -9.80 30.67
CA SER A 220 -0.51 -10.44 31.40
C SER A 220 0.75 -9.58 31.49
N GLY A 221 1.69 -10.00 32.36
CA GLY A 221 2.95 -9.30 32.59
C GLY A 221 2.84 -8.01 33.42
N PRO A 222 3.97 -7.34 33.71
CA PRO A 222 3.99 -6.04 34.40
C PRO A 222 3.36 -4.91 33.57
N ALA A 223 3.30 -3.69 34.13
CA ALA A 223 2.65 -2.55 33.48
C ALA A 223 3.36 -2.04 32.21
N ASN A 224 4.64 -2.38 32.04
CA ASN A 224 5.47 -2.08 30.85
C ASN A 224 5.54 -3.24 29.85
N ASP A 225 4.67 -4.24 29.99
CA ASP A 225 4.58 -5.40 29.10
C ASP A 225 3.35 -5.30 28.19
N ALA A 226 3.43 -5.96 27.03
CA ALA A 226 2.42 -5.95 25.98
C ALA A 226 1.11 -6.65 26.38
N GLY A 227 1.16 -7.57 27.35
CA GLY A 227 0.21 -8.68 27.47
C GLY A 227 0.33 -9.63 26.26
N LYS A 228 -0.56 -10.60 26.14
CA LYS A 228 -0.58 -11.53 24.99
C LYS A 228 -1.99 -11.71 24.43
N LEU A 229 -2.05 -11.95 23.11
CA LEU A 229 -3.32 -12.22 22.44
C LEU A 229 -3.81 -13.65 22.70
N THR A 230 -5.11 -13.78 22.94
CA THR A 230 -5.83 -15.02 23.20
C THR A 230 -7.23 -14.97 22.55
N THR A 231 -7.84 -16.13 22.32
CA THR A 231 -9.25 -16.25 21.90
C THR A 231 -10.21 -16.36 23.08
N SER A 232 -9.69 -16.48 24.31
CA SER A 232 -10.51 -16.61 25.52
C SER A 232 -11.04 -15.25 25.98
N GLY A 233 -12.33 -15.02 25.80
CA GLY A 233 -13.02 -13.83 26.34
C GLY A 233 -13.39 -13.97 27.81
N GLY A 234 -13.71 -12.82 28.45
CA GLY A 234 -14.12 -12.75 29.85
C GLY A 234 -12.96 -12.57 30.83
N GLY A 235 -13.28 -12.51 32.14
CA GLY A 235 -12.32 -12.18 33.17
C GLY A 235 -11.74 -10.77 32.99
N ASN A 236 -10.42 -10.63 33.13
CA ASN A 236 -9.72 -9.36 32.90
C ASN A 236 -9.38 -9.11 31.41
N ASN A 237 -9.65 -10.07 30.52
CA ASN A 237 -9.20 -10.06 29.15
C ASN A 237 -9.96 -9.00 28.33
N ARG A 238 -9.24 -8.19 27.56
CA ARG A 238 -9.77 -7.02 26.85
C ARG A 238 -9.96 -7.33 25.38
N ALA A 239 -11.17 -7.16 24.84
CA ALA A 239 -11.43 -7.34 23.41
C ALA A 239 -10.56 -6.36 22.59
N ILE A 240 -9.84 -6.88 21.59
CA ILE A 240 -8.96 -6.10 20.72
C ILE A 240 -9.63 -5.86 19.37
N HIS A 241 -10.14 -6.93 18.74
CA HIS A 241 -10.78 -6.86 17.43
C HIS A 241 -11.63 -8.10 17.16
N THR A 242 -12.61 -7.98 16.28
CA THR A 242 -13.44 -9.10 15.78
C THR A 242 -13.29 -9.21 14.27
N GLU A 243 -12.93 -10.40 13.79
CA GLU A 243 -12.64 -10.69 12.38
C GLU A 243 -12.90 -12.17 12.05
N PRO A 244 -13.02 -12.56 10.76
CA PRO A 244 -13.05 -13.97 10.38
C PRO A 244 -11.80 -14.73 10.82
N ARG A 245 -11.97 -15.90 11.46
CA ARG A 245 -10.87 -16.82 11.78
C ARG A 245 -10.21 -17.36 10.51
N ASN A 246 -11.05 -17.73 9.53
CA ASN A 246 -10.62 -18.05 8.18
C ASN A 246 -11.14 -16.94 7.28
N SER A 247 -10.26 -16.01 6.91
CA SER A 247 -10.63 -14.86 6.09
C SER A 247 -10.75 -15.23 4.61
N MET A 248 -11.56 -14.46 3.88
CA MET A 248 -11.81 -14.69 2.44
C MET A 248 -11.78 -13.37 1.67
N MET A 249 -10.70 -13.15 0.91
CA MET A 249 -10.58 -11.99 0.02
C MET A 249 -11.09 -12.31 -1.40
N ILE A 250 -11.76 -11.34 -2.02
CA ILE A 250 -12.04 -11.33 -3.45
C ILE A 250 -11.27 -10.17 -4.08
N PHE A 251 -10.43 -10.48 -5.08
CA PHE A 251 -9.74 -9.51 -5.91
C PHE A 251 -10.33 -9.55 -7.33
N ALA A 252 -11.29 -8.65 -7.59
CA ALA A 252 -11.95 -8.48 -8.88
C ALA A 252 -11.19 -7.43 -9.69
N GLU A 253 -10.38 -7.87 -10.65
CA GLU A 253 -9.32 -7.04 -11.23
C GLU A 253 -9.62 -6.65 -12.68
N PRO A 254 -9.34 -5.41 -13.11
CA PRO A 254 -9.65 -4.98 -14.47
C PRO A 254 -8.77 -5.73 -15.49
N THR A 255 -9.35 -6.16 -16.60
CA THR A 255 -8.57 -6.68 -17.73
C THR A 255 -7.84 -5.52 -18.43
N PRO A 256 -6.49 -5.55 -18.56
CA PRO A 256 -5.75 -4.52 -19.28
C PRO A 256 -6.15 -4.45 -20.75
N THR A 257 -6.44 -3.23 -21.25
CA THR A 257 -6.86 -2.98 -22.64
C THR A 257 -6.01 -1.88 -23.28
N GLY A 258 -5.97 -1.85 -24.63
CA GLY A 258 -5.22 -0.86 -25.41
C GLY A 258 -3.78 -0.66 -24.95
N ALA A 259 -3.32 0.58 -24.89
CA ALA A 259 -1.97 0.94 -24.47
C ALA A 259 -1.60 0.49 -23.04
N GLU A 260 -2.58 0.23 -22.16
CA GLU A 260 -2.30 -0.37 -20.86
C GLU A 260 -1.98 -1.87 -20.96
N LYS A 261 -2.64 -2.59 -21.87
CA LYS A 261 -2.28 -3.98 -22.19
C LYS A 261 -0.85 -4.06 -22.71
N ASP A 262 -0.48 -3.18 -23.65
CA ASP A 262 0.86 -3.12 -24.25
C ASP A 262 1.94 -2.71 -23.22
N ARG A 263 1.56 -1.92 -22.22
CA ARG A 263 2.42 -1.56 -21.07
C ARG A 263 2.60 -2.73 -20.10
N LEU A 264 1.57 -3.52 -19.83
CA LEU A 264 1.51 -4.46 -18.71
C LEU A 264 1.68 -5.94 -19.06
N ILE A 265 1.47 -6.34 -20.32
CA ILE A 265 1.61 -7.72 -20.78
C ILE A 265 2.69 -7.78 -21.88
N PRO A 266 3.82 -8.47 -21.65
CA PRO A 266 4.88 -8.54 -22.65
C PRO A 266 4.47 -9.39 -23.84
N THR A 267 4.90 -8.96 -25.02
CA THR A 267 4.78 -9.69 -26.29
C THR A 267 6.16 -9.91 -26.89
N ALA A 268 6.27 -10.67 -27.99
CA ALA A 268 7.53 -10.83 -28.72
C ALA A 268 8.13 -9.49 -29.24
N ALA A 269 7.33 -8.42 -29.32
CA ALA A 269 7.80 -7.07 -29.66
C ALA A 269 8.37 -6.29 -28.46
N SER A 270 8.17 -6.76 -27.22
CA SER A 270 8.65 -6.10 -25.99
C SER A 270 10.14 -6.37 -25.70
N GLY A 271 10.70 -7.43 -26.30
CA GLY A 271 12.06 -7.90 -26.07
C GLY A 271 12.14 -9.43 -26.15
N SER A 272 13.34 -9.96 -25.98
CA SER A 272 13.62 -11.39 -25.90
C SER A 272 13.03 -12.01 -24.63
N ILE A 273 12.32 -13.14 -24.76
CA ILE A 273 11.57 -13.78 -23.67
C ILE A 273 12.15 -15.15 -23.32
N HIS A 274 12.39 -15.39 -22.03
CA HIS A 274 12.52 -16.70 -21.42
C HIS A 274 11.18 -17.13 -20.82
N TYR A 275 10.73 -18.34 -21.17
CA TYR A 275 9.59 -19.00 -20.53
C TYR A 275 10.14 -20.13 -19.64
N PRO A 276 10.06 -20.03 -18.31
CA PRO A 276 10.31 -21.14 -17.42
C PRO A 276 9.22 -22.21 -17.59
N GLU A 277 9.61 -23.49 -17.53
CA GLU A 277 8.65 -24.60 -17.46
C GLU A 277 8.16 -24.79 -16.01
N PRO A 278 6.88 -25.21 -15.79
CA PRO A 278 6.36 -25.52 -14.46
C PRO A 278 7.20 -26.58 -13.74
N GLY A 279 7.36 -26.43 -12.42
CA GLY A 279 8.26 -27.24 -11.60
C GLY A 279 9.44 -26.45 -11.03
N GLN A 280 10.62 -27.05 -10.94
CA GLN A 280 11.79 -26.45 -10.29
C GLN A 280 12.46 -25.37 -11.16
N VAL A 281 12.65 -24.18 -10.59
CA VAL A 281 13.25 -23.02 -11.28
C VAL A 281 14.39 -22.46 -10.43
N THR A 282 15.62 -22.85 -10.76
CA THR A 282 16.85 -22.48 -10.02
C THR A 282 17.97 -21.90 -10.90
N ASN A 283 17.66 -21.61 -12.17
CA ASN A 283 18.60 -21.24 -13.23
C ASN A 283 18.51 -19.77 -13.70
N LEU A 284 17.59 -18.97 -13.16
CA LEU A 284 17.25 -17.64 -13.68
C LEU A 284 18.40 -16.63 -13.62
N ASN A 285 19.40 -16.85 -12.75
CA ASN A 285 20.56 -15.98 -12.60
C ASN A 285 21.44 -15.92 -13.87
N ASN A 286 21.31 -16.89 -14.78
CA ASN A 286 22.21 -17.08 -15.93
C ASN A 286 21.50 -16.99 -17.29
N ILE A 287 20.28 -16.44 -17.36
CA ILE A 287 19.55 -16.31 -18.64
C ILE A 287 20.04 -15.12 -19.46
N ASP A 288 20.00 -15.26 -20.79
CA ASP A 288 20.41 -14.23 -21.77
C ASP A 288 19.23 -13.39 -22.30
N LYS A 289 18.03 -13.58 -21.76
CA LYS A 289 16.79 -12.93 -22.23
C LYS A 289 16.43 -11.71 -21.38
N GLU A 290 15.70 -10.76 -21.96
CA GLU A 290 15.30 -9.52 -21.29
C GLU A 290 14.06 -9.65 -20.41
N ILE A 291 13.21 -10.65 -20.70
CA ILE A 291 11.90 -10.84 -20.10
C ILE A 291 11.78 -12.27 -19.57
N ILE A 292 11.31 -12.44 -18.34
CA ILE A 292 10.89 -13.73 -17.78
C ILE A 292 9.37 -13.78 -17.78
N TYR A 293 8.78 -14.76 -18.46
CA TYR A 293 7.33 -14.93 -18.56
C TYR A 293 6.93 -16.26 -17.92
N PHE A 294 6.38 -16.20 -16.70
CA PHE A 294 5.71 -17.33 -16.07
C PHE A 294 4.30 -17.46 -16.64
N ARG A 295 4.03 -18.62 -17.28
CA ARG A 295 2.72 -18.99 -17.82
C ARG A 295 1.82 -19.54 -16.69
N PRO A 296 0.51 -19.75 -16.92
CA PRO A 296 -0.32 -20.45 -15.93
C PRO A 296 0.30 -21.81 -15.56
N GLY A 297 0.34 -22.12 -14.26
CA GLY A 297 1.10 -23.25 -13.71
C GLY A 297 1.80 -22.92 -12.40
N THR A 298 2.50 -23.91 -11.83
CA THR A 298 3.19 -23.79 -10.53
C THR A 298 4.70 -23.93 -10.69
N TYR A 299 5.45 -23.07 -10.00
CA TYR A 299 6.91 -22.96 -10.08
C TYR A 299 7.52 -22.93 -8.67
N THR A 300 8.70 -23.51 -8.48
CA THR A 300 9.36 -23.59 -7.16
C THR A 300 10.86 -23.33 -7.23
N MET A 301 11.30 -22.27 -6.53
CA MET A 301 12.71 -21.97 -6.26
C MET A 301 13.30 -22.83 -5.14
N GLY A 302 12.46 -23.31 -4.21
CA GLY A 302 12.90 -24.00 -3.00
C GLY A 302 13.33 -23.04 -1.90
N SER A 303 13.54 -23.55 -0.68
CA SER A 303 13.88 -22.75 0.50
C SER A 303 15.31 -22.18 0.50
N LYS A 304 16.17 -22.60 -0.46
CA LYS A 304 17.62 -22.36 -0.48
C LYS A 304 18.11 -21.56 -1.69
N TYR A 305 17.21 -20.89 -2.40
CA TYR A 305 17.51 -20.09 -3.58
C TYR A 305 16.47 -18.98 -3.75
N HIS A 306 16.90 -17.80 -4.21
CA HIS A 306 16.04 -16.79 -4.81
C HIS A 306 16.70 -16.30 -6.11
N ALA A 307 15.90 -15.78 -7.05
CA ALA A 307 16.38 -15.39 -8.35
C ALA A 307 17.09 -14.02 -8.30
N VAL A 308 18.42 -14.05 -8.35
CA VAL A 308 19.27 -12.86 -8.50
C VAL A 308 19.47 -12.64 -9.99
N LEU A 309 18.75 -11.67 -10.55
CA LEU A 309 18.53 -11.54 -11.99
C LEU A 309 19.72 -10.85 -12.71
N PRO A 310 20.15 -11.37 -13.88
CA PRO A 310 21.26 -10.80 -14.65
C PRO A 310 20.88 -9.47 -15.33
N PRO A 311 21.85 -8.62 -15.72
CA PRO A 311 21.62 -7.21 -16.08
C PRO A 311 20.75 -6.98 -17.32
N ASN A 312 20.60 -8.01 -18.17
CA ASN A 312 19.68 -8.02 -19.30
C ASN A 312 18.19 -8.05 -18.88
N VAL A 313 17.84 -8.61 -17.71
CA VAL A 313 16.44 -8.79 -17.30
C VAL A 313 15.84 -7.46 -16.84
N LYS A 314 14.90 -6.95 -17.65
CA LYS A 314 14.15 -5.71 -17.38
C LYS A 314 12.70 -5.97 -16.96
N TRP A 315 12.17 -7.18 -17.19
CA TRP A 315 10.76 -7.49 -16.96
C TRP A 315 10.56 -8.92 -16.41
N VAL A 316 9.86 -9.05 -15.28
CA VAL A 316 9.24 -10.31 -14.84
C VAL A 316 7.73 -10.20 -15.02
N TYR A 317 7.12 -11.12 -15.76
CA TYR A 317 5.68 -11.22 -15.94
C TYR A 317 5.16 -12.52 -15.30
N ILE A 318 4.15 -12.39 -14.45
CA ILE A 318 3.53 -13.50 -13.71
C ILE A 318 2.08 -13.58 -14.14
N ALA A 319 1.78 -14.49 -15.07
CA ALA A 319 0.46 -14.58 -15.72
C ALA A 319 -0.69 -14.85 -14.72
N PRO A 320 -1.94 -14.50 -15.07
CA PRO A 320 -3.12 -14.97 -14.36
C PRO A 320 -3.09 -16.51 -14.27
N GLY A 321 -3.23 -17.07 -13.07
CA GLY A 321 -3.07 -18.51 -12.83
C GLY A 321 -1.63 -19.04 -12.77
N ALA A 322 -0.62 -18.18 -12.80
CA ALA A 322 0.76 -18.56 -12.46
C ALA A 322 0.99 -18.43 -10.94
N TYR A 323 1.64 -19.43 -10.33
CA TYR A 323 1.97 -19.46 -8.90
C TYR A 323 3.46 -19.78 -8.71
N VAL A 324 4.25 -18.77 -8.37
CA VAL A 324 5.71 -18.88 -8.25
C VAL A 324 6.10 -18.89 -6.77
N LYS A 325 6.62 -20.00 -6.27
CA LYS A 325 7.24 -20.07 -4.94
C LYS A 325 8.69 -19.60 -5.04
N GLY A 326 9.01 -18.46 -4.44
CA GLY A 326 10.32 -17.82 -4.58
C GLY A 326 10.29 -16.30 -4.41
N ALA A 327 11.38 -15.64 -4.80
CA ALA A 327 11.55 -14.19 -4.73
C ALA A 327 12.52 -13.69 -5.82
N PHE A 328 12.49 -12.39 -6.14
CA PHE A 328 13.32 -11.77 -7.19
C PHE A 328 14.16 -10.59 -6.67
N ARG A 329 15.45 -10.59 -7.01
CA ARG A 329 16.37 -9.45 -6.84
C ARG A 329 16.90 -9.00 -8.19
N PHE A 330 16.54 -7.78 -8.61
CA PHE A 330 17.17 -7.08 -9.72
C PHE A 330 18.46 -6.44 -9.23
N PHE A 331 19.57 -7.19 -9.28
CA PHE A 331 20.85 -6.83 -8.66
C PHE A 331 21.66 -5.79 -9.45
N HIS A 332 21.28 -5.51 -10.69
CA HIS A 332 21.98 -4.57 -11.55
C HIS A 332 21.10 -3.35 -11.83
N ASP A 333 21.70 -2.16 -11.68
CA ASP A 333 21.09 -0.83 -11.73
C ASP A 333 21.09 -0.22 -13.14
N ASN A 334 21.24 -1.04 -14.19
CA ASN A 334 21.52 -0.60 -15.55
C ASN A 334 20.28 -0.38 -16.46
N GLN A 335 19.05 -0.61 -15.97
CA GLN A 335 17.83 -0.42 -16.77
C GLN A 335 17.15 0.91 -16.42
N GLY A 336 16.71 1.65 -17.44
CA GLY A 336 15.91 2.86 -17.23
C GLY A 336 14.46 2.58 -16.79
N LEU A 337 13.95 1.37 -17.08
CA LEU A 337 12.61 0.93 -16.68
C LEU A 337 12.64 -0.57 -16.35
N TYR A 338 12.33 -0.90 -15.10
CA TYR A 338 12.01 -2.26 -14.66
C TYR A 338 10.50 -2.49 -14.65
N LYS A 339 10.10 -3.75 -14.74
CA LYS A 339 8.70 -4.16 -14.67
C LYS A 339 8.50 -5.47 -13.90
N VAL A 340 7.52 -5.49 -13.00
CA VAL A 340 7.01 -6.71 -12.36
C VAL A 340 5.49 -6.66 -12.47
N THR A 341 4.90 -7.40 -13.42
CA THR A 341 3.49 -7.22 -13.81
C THR A 341 2.72 -8.53 -14.00
N GLY A 342 1.39 -8.46 -13.98
CA GLY A 342 0.48 -9.59 -14.20
C GLY A 342 -0.20 -10.09 -12.93
N TYR A 343 -1.32 -10.81 -13.08
CA TYR A 343 -2.21 -11.18 -11.96
C TYR A 343 -1.93 -12.56 -11.34
N GLY A 344 -0.72 -13.06 -11.47
CA GLY A 344 -0.25 -14.26 -10.77
C GLY A 344 0.22 -13.99 -9.33
N VAL A 345 0.71 -15.04 -8.69
CA VAL A 345 1.16 -15.05 -7.28
C VAL A 345 2.67 -15.28 -7.20
N LEU A 346 3.34 -14.54 -6.31
CA LEU A 346 4.71 -14.79 -5.87
C LEU A 346 4.70 -15.09 -4.36
N SER A 347 5.08 -16.31 -3.97
CA SER A 347 4.88 -16.86 -2.63
C SER A 347 6.21 -17.16 -1.93
N GLY A 348 6.41 -16.59 -0.73
CA GLY A 348 7.57 -16.83 0.12
C GLY A 348 7.44 -18.08 1.01
N GLU A 349 6.38 -18.88 0.85
CA GLU A 349 6.00 -20.04 1.69
C GLU A 349 7.10 -21.10 1.89
N GLN A 350 8.16 -21.10 1.08
CA GLN A 350 9.29 -22.03 1.23
C GLN A 350 10.41 -21.50 2.13
N TYR A 351 10.55 -20.17 2.29
CA TYR A 351 11.58 -19.56 3.13
C TYR A 351 11.21 -19.65 4.62
N VAL A 352 12.21 -19.63 5.50
CA VAL A 352 11.99 -19.45 6.95
C VAL A 352 11.84 -17.95 7.28
N TYR A 353 11.26 -17.63 8.43
CA TYR A 353 11.33 -16.28 9.01
C TYR A 353 12.79 -15.81 9.11
N GLU A 354 13.08 -14.58 8.69
CA GLU A 354 14.45 -14.06 8.59
C GLU A 354 15.42 -15.04 7.90
N ALA A 355 15.00 -15.61 6.75
CA ALA A 355 15.89 -16.40 5.89
C ALA A 355 17.02 -15.52 5.34
N ASP A 356 18.23 -15.70 5.86
CA ASP A 356 19.39 -14.84 5.59
C ASP A 356 20.27 -15.41 4.48
N THR A 357 20.51 -14.64 3.40
CA THR A 357 21.40 -15.09 2.31
C THR A 357 22.85 -15.28 2.78
N ASN A 358 23.26 -14.58 3.86
CA ASN A 358 24.58 -14.79 4.48
C ASN A 358 24.66 -16.11 5.26
N ASN A 359 23.52 -16.65 5.70
CA ASN A 359 23.43 -17.91 6.44
C ASN A 359 22.75 -19.02 5.60
N ASN A 360 23.05 -19.09 4.30
CA ASN A 360 22.52 -20.11 3.39
C ASN A 360 20.98 -20.25 3.42
N TYR A 361 20.24 -19.14 3.55
CA TYR A 361 18.78 -19.11 3.68
C TYR A 361 18.22 -19.91 4.88
N ASP A 362 19.05 -20.23 5.87
CA ASP A 362 18.57 -20.54 7.22
C ASP A 362 18.24 -19.24 7.97
N HIS A 363 17.64 -19.36 9.16
CA HIS A 363 17.31 -18.22 9.99
C HIS A 363 18.57 -17.41 10.35
N LEU A 364 18.41 -16.08 10.45
CA LEU A 364 19.42 -15.15 10.97
C LEU A 364 20.16 -15.71 12.20
N SER A 365 21.48 -15.73 12.11
CA SER A 365 22.37 -16.17 13.19
C SER A 365 23.62 -15.30 13.26
N GLY A 366 24.13 -15.07 14.47
CA GLY A 366 25.38 -14.32 14.70
C GLY A 366 25.33 -12.80 14.52
N ALA A 367 24.19 -12.22 14.14
CA ALA A 367 23.99 -10.77 13.99
C ALA A 367 22.70 -10.28 14.67
N SER A 368 22.60 -8.97 14.93
CA SER A 368 21.46 -8.35 15.64
C SER A 368 20.23 -8.13 14.75
N ASN A 369 20.43 -7.98 13.44
CA ASN A 369 19.40 -7.97 12.40
C ASN A 369 20.03 -8.41 11.06
N CYS A 370 19.19 -8.71 10.08
CA CYS A 370 19.58 -9.06 8.72
C CYS A 370 19.02 -8.09 7.67
N HIS A 371 18.87 -6.80 7.99
CA HIS A 371 18.14 -5.84 7.15
C HIS A 371 18.60 -5.87 5.68
N ALA A 372 19.91 -5.90 5.43
CA ALA A 372 20.50 -5.91 4.09
C ALA A 372 20.66 -7.31 3.44
N SER A 373 20.37 -8.42 4.15
CA SER A 373 20.71 -9.78 3.70
C SER A 373 19.59 -10.83 3.84
N CYS A 374 18.56 -10.59 4.66
CA CYS A 374 17.36 -11.43 4.63
C CYS A 374 16.60 -11.28 3.30
N VAL A 375 16.06 -12.40 2.80
CA VAL A 375 15.31 -12.47 1.55
C VAL A 375 14.15 -11.45 1.56
N LYS A 376 14.15 -10.58 0.54
CA LYS A 376 13.04 -9.69 0.20
C LYS A 376 12.22 -10.36 -0.90
N MET A 377 10.91 -10.21 -0.93
CA MET A 377 10.10 -10.79 -2.01
C MET A 377 10.41 -10.13 -3.37
N LEU A 378 10.61 -8.81 -3.34
CA LEU A 378 11.14 -8.02 -4.45
C LEU A 378 12.26 -7.08 -3.94
N GLN A 379 13.41 -7.08 -4.60
CA GLN A 379 14.51 -6.14 -4.34
C GLN A 379 15.07 -5.56 -5.64
N PHE A 380 15.44 -4.27 -5.60
CA PHE A 380 16.11 -3.56 -6.69
C PHE A 380 17.34 -2.79 -6.17
N GLU A 381 18.29 -2.51 -7.06
CA GLU A 381 19.39 -1.57 -6.84
C GLU A 381 19.22 -0.38 -7.80
N SER A 382 19.50 0.85 -7.34
CA SER A 382 19.28 2.08 -8.10
C SER A 382 20.53 2.94 -8.30
N ALA A 383 20.73 3.34 -9.55
CA ALA A 383 21.80 4.20 -10.03
C ALA A 383 21.48 5.69 -9.79
N ASN A 384 22.50 6.53 -9.99
CA ASN A 384 22.33 8.01 -10.03
C ASN A 384 21.61 8.52 -11.30
N ALA A 385 21.29 7.66 -12.26
CA ALA A 385 20.42 7.98 -13.39
C ALA A 385 18.96 7.82 -12.99
N GLN A 386 18.04 8.58 -13.59
CA GLN A 386 16.61 8.40 -13.34
C GLN A 386 16.15 7.03 -13.87
N GLN A 387 15.48 6.29 -13.00
CA GLN A 387 14.94 4.96 -13.26
C GLN A 387 13.46 4.89 -12.88
N TYR A 388 12.77 3.90 -13.43
CA TYR A 388 11.35 3.68 -13.24
C TYR A 388 11.03 2.22 -12.93
N LEU A 389 9.97 1.98 -12.16
CA LEU A 389 9.39 0.65 -11.94
C LEU A 389 7.87 0.68 -12.15
N ASP A 390 7.37 -0.08 -13.13
CA ASP A 390 5.95 -0.47 -13.15
C ASP A 390 5.79 -1.77 -12.33
N LEU A 391 5.17 -1.69 -11.15
CA LEU A 391 4.80 -2.83 -10.30
C LEU A 391 3.28 -2.99 -10.34
N GLN A 392 2.77 -4.04 -10.98
CA GLN A 392 1.33 -4.13 -11.28
C GLN A 392 0.72 -5.51 -11.09
N GLY A 393 -0.49 -5.56 -10.51
CA GLY A 393 -1.38 -6.73 -10.55
C GLY A 393 -1.02 -7.88 -9.60
N VAL A 394 0.28 -8.12 -9.40
CA VAL A 394 0.83 -9.27 -8.68
C VAL A 394 0.33 -9.37 -7.24
N THR A 395 0.21 -10.61 -6.76
CA THR A 395 -0.07 -10.94 -5.36
C THR A 395 1.17 -11.51 -4.69
N ILE A 396 1.68 -10.85 -3.65
CA ILE A 396 2.73 -11.39 -2.78
C ILE A 396 2.07 -12.21 -1.66
N ASN A 397 2.47 -13.47 -1.49
CA ASN A 397 2.02 -14.35 -0.39
C ASN A 397 3.18 -14.71 0.53
N GLU A 398 2.90 -14.86 1.83
CA GLU A 398 3.82 -15.39 2.86
C GLU A 398 5.27 -14.86 2.78
N PRO A 399 5.47 -13.53 2.80
CA PRO A 399 6.81 -12.96 2.87
C PRO A 399 7.56 -13.42 4.15
N PRO A 400 8.84 -13.78 4.06
CA PRO A 400 9.66 -14.21 5.21
C PRO A 400 10.27 -13.05 6.02
N TYR A 401 10.17 -11.84 5.47
CA TYR A 401 10.78 -10.58 5.90
C TYR A 401 10.09 -9.44 5.14
N HIS A 402 10.71 -8.27 5.00
CA HIS A 402 10.15 -7.12 4.28
C HIS A 402 9.74 -7.52 2.85
N SER A 403 8.56 -7.10 2.40
CA SER A 403 8.05 -7.45 1.07
C SER A 403 8.86 -6.80 -0.08
N PHE A 404 9.24 -5.53 0.08
CA PHE A 404 9.86 -4.70 -0.95
C PHE A 404 11.00 -3.83 -0.40
N VAL A 405 12.07 -3.64 -1.18
CA VAL A 405 13.11 -2.62 -0.92
C VAL A 405 13.84 -2.20 -2.21
N VAL A 406 14.33 -0.97 -2.23
CA VAL A 406 15.33 -0.48 -3.19
C VAL A 406 16.54 0.02 -2.41
N TYR A 407 17.75 -0.33 -2.85
CA TYR A 407 19.00 0.25 -2.34
C TYR A 407 19.70 1.09 -3.41
N GLY A 408 20.70 1.88 -3.04
CA GLY A 408 21.39 2.81 -3.95
C GLY A 408 20.85 4.23 -3.84
N ASN A 409 20.57 4.89 -4.95
CA ASN A 409 20.06 6.27 -4.93
C ASN A 409 18.52 6.33 -4.84
N GLU A 410 18.03 6.46 -3.62
CA GLU A 410 16.61 6.53 -3.26
C GLU A 410 15.85 7.73 -3.87
N GLN A 411 16.55 8.75 -4.41
CA GLN A 411 15.96 9.94 -5.02
C GLN A 411 15.66 9.77 -6.51
N THR A 412 16.25 8.76 -7.18
CA THR A 412 16.19 8.58 -8.64
C THR A 412 15.46 7.32 -9.09
N PHE A 413 14.78 6.61 -8.18
CA PHE A 413 13.97 5.43 -8.49
C PHE A 413 12.47 5.72 -8.31
N GLN A 414 11.76 6.01 -9.41
CA GLN A 414 10.35 6.40 -9.37
C GLN A 414 9.42 5.21 -9.66
N MET A 415 8.51 4.89 -8.75
CA MET A 415 7.60 3.75 -8.86
C MET A 415 6.19 4.15 -9.35
N ARG A 416 5.58 3.27 -10.13
CA ARG A 416 4.14 3.24 -10.40
C ARG A 416 3.60 1.89 -9.93
N VAL A 417 2.88 1.90 -8.83
CA VAL A 417 2.26 0.72 -8.21
C VAL A 417 0.76 0.74 -8.46
N ASP A 418 0.22 -0.32 -9.07
CA ASP A 418 -1.21 -0.38 -9.42
C ASP A 418 -1.76 -1.80 -9.26
N ASN A 419 -2.96 -1.96 -8.72
CA ASN A 419 -3.59 -3.28 -8.53
C ASN A 419 -2.70 -4.33 -7.81
N TYR A 420 -1.75 -3.90 -6.96
CA TYR A 420 -0.86 -4.79 -6.19
C TYR A 420 -1.56 -5.35 -4.94
N LYS A 421 -1.24 -6.60 -4.55
CA LYS A 421 -1.72 -7.20 -3.29
C LYS A 421 -0.61 -7.86 -2.49
N GLN A 422 -0.74 -7.81 -1.16
CA GLN A 422 0.04 -8.60 -0.21
C GLN A 422 -0.89 -9.36 0.73
N VAL A 423 -0.69 -10.67 0.90
CA VAL A 423 -1.51 -11.60 1.68
C VAL A 423 -0.63 -12.51 2.55
N GLY A 424 -1.21 -13.14 3.57
CA GLY A 424 -0.51 -14.16 4.38
C GLY A 424 0.73 -13.66 5.11
N SER A 425 0.77 -12.38 5.49
CA SER A 425 1.95 -11.74 6.10
C SER A 425 1.95 -11.94 7.62
N TRP A 426 2.16 -13.19 8.03
CA TRP A 426 1.97 -13.63 9.42
C TRP A 426 3.11 -13.24 10.36
N TYR A 427 4.36 -13.27 9.89
CA TYR A 427 5.55 -12.96 10.68
C TYR A 427 5.70 -11.45 10.92
N TRP A 428 6.38 -11.03 12.00
CA TRP A 428 6.91 -9.67 12.15
C TRP A 428 7.86 -9.30 11.01
N GLN A 429 8.21 -8.01 10.86
CA GLN A 429 9.04 -7.50 9.77
C GLN A 429 8.46 -7.80 8.37
N THR A 430 7.17 -8.15 8.27
CA THR A 430 6.46 -8.30 6.99
C THR A 430 5.88 -6.96 6.57
N ASP A 431 6.76 -5.98 6.41
CA ASP A 431 6.47 -4.65 5.89
C ASP A 431 5.51 -4.72 4.70
N GLY A 432 4.63 -3.71 4.61
CA GLY A 432 4.04 -3.34 3.34
C GLY A 432 5.08 -2.66 2.44
N ILE A 433 4.65 -1.66 1.69
CA ILE A 433 5.51 -1.05 0.66
C ILE A 433 6.20 0.23 1.14
N GLU A 434 7.45 0.38 0.69
CA GLU A 434 8.16 1.65 0.71
C GLU A 434 8.12 2.26 -0.69
N LEU A 435 7.61 3.49 -0.78
CA LEU A 435 7.49 4.23 -2.03
C LEU A 435 8.58 5.30 -2.08
N TYR A 436 9.51 5.13 -3.03
CA TYR A 436 10.66 6.00 -3.24
C TYR A 436 10.25 7.32 -3.92
N ARG A 437 11.17 8.27 -4.09
CA ARG A 437 10.81 9.64 -4.47
C ARG A 437 9.97 9.74 -5.75
N GLY A 438 8.96 10.61 -5.75
CA GLY A 438 8.08 10.85 -6.90
C GLY A 438 7.07 9.73 -7.18
N SER A 439 7.01 8.69 -6.35
CA SER A 439 6.26 7.47 -6.64
C SER A 439 4.75 7.65 -6.51
N THR A 440 4.03 6.84 -7.29
CA THR A 440 2.56 6.75 -7.25
C THR A 440 2.14 5.33 -6.91
N MET A 441 1.15 5.18 -6.01
CA MET A 441 0.45 3.93 -5.76
C MET A 441 -1.06 4.12 -5.80
N LYS A 442 -1.79 3.15 -6.36
CA LYS A 442 -3.26 3.11 -6.24
C LYS A 442 -3.82 1.68 -6.30
N ASN A 443 -5.06 1.53 -5.86
CA ASN A 443 -5.87 0.32 -6.05
C ASN A 443 -5.31 -0.94 -5.37
N THR A 444 -4.68 -0.81 -4.20
CA THR A 444 -3.91 -1.89 -3.57
C THR A 444 -4.60 -2.56 -2.38
N PHE A 445 -4.14 -3.76 -2.04
CA PHE A 445 -4.51 -4.47 -0.81
C PHE A 445 -3.27 -4.90 -0.02
N PHE A 446 -3.25 -4.67 1.30
CA PHE A 446 -2.15 -5.11 2.17
C PHE A 446 -2.66 -5.85 3.41
N ASN A 447 -2.27 -7.11 3.56
CA ASN A 447 -2.07 -7.72 4.87
C ASN A 447 -0.59 -7.59 5.26
N ALA A 448 -0.29 -7.16 6.48
CA ALA A 448 1.07 -6.92 6.98
C ALA A 448 1.14 -6.94 8.51
N ASN A 449 2.23 -7.47 9.07
CA ASN A 449 2.53 -7.48 10.52
C ASN A 449 3.72 -6.59 10.91
N ASP A 450 4.03 -5.60 10.08
CA ASP A 450 4.89 -4.46 10.41
C ASP A 450 4.39 -3.18 9.70
N ASP A 451 5.18 -2.10 9.70
CA ASP A 451 4.89 -0.84 8.97
C ASP A 451 4.24 -1.10 7.59
N VAL A 452 3.00 -0.62 7.36
CA VAL A 452 2.26 -0.96 6.12
C VAL A 452 2.50 0.04 4.99
N LEU A 453 2.40 1.34 5.29
CA LEU A 453 2.69 2.44 4.37
C LEU A 453 3.88 3.25 4.89
N LYS A 454 5.05 3.03 4.29
CA LYS A 454 6.33 3.61 4.72
C LYS A 454 6.58 4.90 3.94
N MET A 455 6.15 6.01 4.52
CA MET A 455 6.14 7.35 3.92
C MET A 455 7.49 8.04 4.15
N TYR A 456 8.56 7.49 3.57
CA TYR A 456 9.95 7.88 3.88
C TYR A 456 10.54 8.91 2.90
N HIS A 457 9.85 9.17 1.79
CA HIS A 457 10.35 9.92 0.64
C HIS A 457 9.39 11.04 0.24
N SER A 458 9.92 12.05 -0.46
CA SER A 458 9.16 13.20 -0.94
C SER A 458 8.39 12.89 -2.23
N ASP A 459 7.41 13.74 -2.57
CA ASP A 459 6.69 13.71 -3.85
C ASP A 459 5.88 12.41 -4.08
N VAL A 460 5.41 11.77 -3.00
CA VAL A 460 4.71 10.47 -3.03
C VAL A 460 3.19 10.64 -2.99
N THR A 461 2.47 9.96 -3.88
CA THR A 461 0.99 9.92 -3.91
C THR A 461 0.44 8.50 -3.78
N ILE A 462 -0.53 8.30 -2.88
CA ILE A 462 -1.26 7.04 -2.66
C ILE A 462 -2.79 7.29 -2.76
N ASP A 463 -3.53 6.44 -3.46
CA ASP A 463 -5.01 6.40 -3.49
C ASP A 463 -5.56 4.97 -3.26
N ASN A 464 -6.79 4.86 -2.76
CA ASN A 464 -7.61 3.64 -2.80
C ASN A 464 -6.86 2.38 -2.31
N THR A 465 -6.48 2.39 -1.03
CA THR A 465 -5.69 1.32 -0.39
C THR A 465 -6.50 0.62 0.70
N VAL A 466 -6.66 -0.70 0.60
CA VAL A 466 -7.35 -1.55 1.59
C VAL A 466 -6.32 -2.28 2.45
N ILE A 467 -6.50 -2.28 3.77
CA ILE A 467 -5.50 -2.76 4.72
C ILE A 467 -6.13 -3.70 5.76
N TRP A 468 -5.64 -4.94 5.83
CA TRP A 468 -5.83 -5.85 6.97
C TRP A 468 -4.57 -5.84 7.83
N LYS A 469 -4.54 -4.97 8.84
CA LYS A 469 -3.40 -4.88 9.75
C LYS A 469 -3.38 -6.10 10.68
N ASN A 470 -2.22 -6.71 10.90
CA ASN A 470 -2.03 -7.73 11.92
C ASN A 470 -1.74 -7.07 13.30
N GLU A 471 -0.77 -7.54 14.08
CA GLU A 471 -0.52 -7.11 15.47
C GLU A 471 0.49 -5.95 15.63
N ASN A 472 1.63 -6.03 14.94
CA ASN A 472 2.82 -5.24 15.20
C ASN A 472 3.02 -4.11 14.17
N GLY A 473 3.65 -3.01 14.59
CA GLY A 473 3.81 -1.79 13.80
C GLY A 473 2.52 -0.95 13.71
N PRO A 474 2.61 0.28 13.18
CA PRO A 474 1.48 1.15 12.84
C PRO A 474 0.89 0.81 11.46
N VAL A 475 -0.15 1.54 11.03
CA VAL A 475 -0.60 1.48 9.62
C VAL A 475 0.28 2.37 8.74
N ILE A 476 0.47 3.64 9.09
CA ILE A 476 1.30 4.61 8.36
C ILE A 476 2.51 4.98 9.20
N GLN A 477 3.72 4.92 8.62
CA GLN A 477 5.00 5.22 9.29
C GLN A 477 5.78 6.30 8.54
N TRP A 478 6.40 7.23 9.28
CA TRP A 478 7.43 8.14 8.74
C TRP A 478 8.62 8.42 9.69
N GLY A 479 8.69 7.73 10.84
CA GLY A 479 9.75 7.90 11.83
C GLY A 479 10.96 6.97 11.62
N TRP A 480 11.41 6.35 12.70
CA TRP A 480 12.62 5.52 12.85
C TRP A 480 13.97 6.23 12.68
N THR A 481 14.06 7.25 11.82
CA THR A 481 15.21 8.16 11.68
C THR A 481 14.70 9.58 11.50
N PRO A 482 15.56 10.61 11.66
CA PRO A 482 15.32 11.91 11.05
C PRO A 482 15.24 11.77 9.51
N ARG A 483 14.42 12.60 8.84
CA ARG A 483 14.16 12.54 7.39
C ARG A 483 13.94 13.93 6.79
N ASN A 484 14.11 14.04 5.47
CA ASN A 484 13.73 15.21 4.67
C ASN A 484 12.59 14.82 3.72
N ILE A 485 11.35 15.18 4.07
CA ILE A 485 10.13 14.79 3.36
C ILE A 485 9.29 16.04 3.03
N ASP A 486 8.93 16.19 1.77
CA ASP A 486 7.99 17.19 1.24
C ASP A 486 6.86 16.52 0.45
N ASN A 487 5.75 17.24 0.24
CA ASN A 487 4.77 16.94 -0.81
C ASN A 487 4.30 15.46 -0.83
N VAL A 488 3.64 15.02 0.24
CA VAL A 488 3.10 13.64 0.34
C VAL A 488 1.58 13.67 0.43
N ARG A 489 0.90 12.86 -0.37
CA ARG A 489 -0.56 12.71 -0.32
C ARG A 489 -0.99 11.25 -0.24
N VAL A 490 -1.84 10.92 0.73
CA VAL A 490 -2.48 9.61 0.89
C VAL A 490 -3.98 9.83 0.94
N THR A 491 -4.73 9.19 0.05
CA THR A 491 -6.18 9.34 -0.08
C THR A 491 -6.89 7.99 0.00
N ASN A 492 -8.09 7.98 0.59
CA ASN A 492 -9.04 6.84 0.54
C ASN A 492 -8.40 5.53 1.05
N THR A 493 -8.01 5.51 2.32
CA THR A 493 -7.43 4.35 2.99
C THR A 493 -8.48 3.65 3.86
N HIS A 494 -8.63 2.34 3.70
CA HIS A 494 -9.61 1.53 4.43
C HIS A 494 -8.90 0.46 5.26
N VAL A 495 -8.71 0.73 6.55
CA VAL A 495 -8.19 -0.24 7.53
C VAL A 495 -9.37 -1.12 7.97
N ILE A 496 -9.61 -2.19 7.21
CA ILE A 496 -10.80 -3.05 7.39
C ILE A 496 -10.71 -3.91 8.65
N HIS A 497 -9.48 -4.24 9.07
CA HIS A 497 -9.18 -4.97 10.30
C HIS A 497 -7.84 -4.52 10.88
N ASN A 498 -7.69 -4.63 12.19
CA ASN A 498 -6.41 -4.45 12.89
C ASN A 498 -6.38 -5.23 14.20
N ARG A 499 -5.26 -5.90 14.54
CA ARG A 499 -5.07 -6.60 15.83
C ARG A 499 -4.03 -5.92 16.71
N MET A 500 -3.87 -4.60 16.59
CA MET A 500 -2.94 -3.81 17.40
C MET A 500 -3.38 -3.83 18.88
N TYR A 501 -2.63 -4.55 19.72
CA TYR A 501 -3.14 -5.02 21.02
C TYR A 501 -2.42 -4.45 22.25
N TRP A 502 -1.35 -3.68 22.06
CA TRP A 502 -0.35 -3.32 23.05
C TRP A 502 -0.92 -2.67 24.32
N LYS A 503 -0.80 -3.35 25.46
CA LYS A 503 -1.14 -2.86 26.81
C LYS A 503 -0.23 -1.69 27.22
N ASP A 504 1.05 -1.75 26.92
CA ASP A 504 2.01 -0.68 27.15
C ASP A 504 2.03 0.35 26.00
N VAL A 505 2.55 1.54 26.28
CA VAL A 505 2.55 2.68 25.35
C VAL A 505 3.72 2.57 24.35
N LYS A 506 3.67 1.56 23.47
CA LYS A 506 4.64 1.33 22.39
C LYS A 506 4.81 2.56 21.49
N TYR A 507 6.04 2.78 21.02
CA TYR A 507 6.38 3.90 20.14
C TYR A 507 5.94 3.70 18.68
N ASN A 508 5.91 2.44 18.21
CA ASN A 508 5.68 2.02 16.83
C ASN A 508 4.28 1.39 16.61
N THR A 509 3.21 2.14 16.87
CA THR A 509 1.82 1.66 16.68
C THR A 509 0.87 2.84 16.42
N CYS A 510 -0.44 2.60 16.45
CA CYS A 510 -1.53 3.48 16.00
C CYS A 510 -1.70 3.53 14.47
N ILE A 511 -2.74 4.21 14.02
CA ILE A 511 -3.05 4.38 12.59
C ILE A 511 -1.99 5.25 11.89
N LEU A 512 -1.59 6.37 12.50
CA LEU A 512 -0.53 7.24 11.99
C LEU A 512 0.65 7.32 12.98
N ASN A 513 1.88 7.21 12.50
CA ASN A 513 3.04 7.10 13.37
C ASN A 513 4.32 7.73 12.82
N SER A 514 5.03 8.42 13.72
CA SER A 514 6.46 8.62 13.61
C SER A 514 7.10 7.93 14.82
N SER A 515 7.60 6.71 14.61
CA SER A 515 8.31 5.95 15.64
C SER A 515 9.57 6.69 16.09
N SER A 516 9.92 6.50 17.36
CA SER A 516 11.24 6.81 17.93
C SER A 516 12.39 6.14 17.16
N HIS A 517 13.63 6.54 17.43
CA HIS A 517 14.78 6.08 16.65
C HIS A 517 15.01 4.56 16.73
N TRP A 518 15.31 3.90 15.62
CA TRP A 518 15.46 2.43 15.59
C TRP A 518 16.65 1.93 16.42
N GLU A 519 17.74 2.69 16.49
CA GLU A 519 18.94 2.35 17.29
C GLU A 519 18.68 2.33 18.79
N ASP A 520 17.76 3.18 19.27
CA ASP A 520 17.35 3.30 20.68
C ASP A 520 16.00 4.02 20.74
N MET A 521 14.93 3.22 20.87
CA MET A 521 13.55 3.71 20.93
C MET A 521 13.25 4.46 22.24
N GLY A 522 14.03 4.22 23.31
CA GLY A 522 13.89 4.91 24.59
C GLY A 522 14.56 6.29 24.60
N SER A 523 15.52 6.55 23.70
CA SER A 523 16.23 7.81 23.64
C SER A 523 15.40 8.94 23.03
N THR A 524 15.32 10.06 23.76
CA THR A 524 14.77 11.34 23.29
C THR A 524 15.81 12.24 22.63
N THR A 525 17.08 11.82 22.52
CA THR A 525 18.21 12.62 22.00
C THR A 525 18.66 12.26 20.58
N LYS A 526 17.81 11.54 19.85
CA LYS A 526 18.04 10.99 18.49
C LYS A 526 17.32 11.75 17.35
N GLY A 527 16.77 12.94 17.62
CA GLY A 527 16.24 13.82 16.57
C GLY A 527 17.33 14.68 15.93
N ASP A 528 17.07 15.23 14.75
CA ASP A 528 17.93 16.23 14.10
C ASP A 528 17.09 17.46 13.68
N PRO A 529 17.23 18.61 14.39
CA PRO A 529 16.55 19.85 14.04
C PRO A 529 16.88 20.42 12.65
N ALA A 530 17.99 20.00 12.02
CA ALA A 530 18.35 20.41 10.66
C ALA A 530 17.56 19.67 9.57
N THR A 531 16.90 18.56 9.93
CA THR A 531 16.02 17.79 9.03
C THR A 531 14.56 18.17 9.19
N TRP A 532 13.74 17.95 8.15
CA TRP A 532 12.37 18.43 8.12
C TRP A 532 11.37 17.46 7.47
N VAL A 533 10.21 17.29 8.09
CA VAL A 533 9.09 16.50 7.54
C VAL A 533 7.89 17.41 7.41
N LYS A 534 7.43 17.66 6.19
CA LYS A 534 6.37 18.65 5.97
C LYS A 534 5.45 18.34 4.80
N ASN A 535 4.33 19.06 4.75
CA ASN A 535 3.34 19.01 3.66
C ASN A 535 2.84 17.58 3.38
N MET A 536 2.46 16.87 4.44
CA MET A 536 1.91 15.50 4.34
C MET A 536 0.40 15.54 4.57
N THR A 537 -0.39 15.15 3.57
CA THR A 537 -1.86 15.11 3.62
C THR A 537 -2.37 13.68 3.61
N PHE A 538 -3.15 13.32 4.62
CA PHE A 538 -3.79 12.02 4.81
C PHE A 538 -5.32 12.22 4.85
N GLU A 539 -6.00 11.95 3.74
CA GLU A 539 -7.42 12.29 3.54
C GLU A 539 -8.29 11.04 3.35
N ASN A 540 -9.41 10.97 4.07
CA ASN A 540 -10.35 9.84 4.07
C ASN A 540 -9.70 8.52 4.52
N ILE A 541 -9.31 8.45 5.81
CA ILE A 541 -8.93 7.17 6.45
C ILE A 541 -10.16 6.62 7.18
N THR A 542 -10.63 5.43 6.81
CA THR A 542 -11.68 4.69 7.53
C THR A 542 -11.05 3.51 8.26
N VAL A 543 -11.34 3.35 9.55
CA VAL A 543 -10.86 2.26 10.40
C VAL A 543 -12.07 1.53 10.97
N GLU A 544 -12.33 0.34 10.43
CA GLU A 544 -13.55 -0.42 10.71
C GLU A 544 -13.38 -1.31 11.95
N GLY A 545 -14.38 -1.33 12.82
CA GLY A 545 -14.33 -2.04 14.11
C GLY A 545 -13.42 -1.38 15.17
N GLN A 546 -12.85 -2.20 16.06
CA GLN A 546 -12.06 -1.71 17.20
C GLN A 546 -10.59 -1.47 16.84
N THR A 547 -9.96 -0.42 17.38
CA THR A 547 -8.50 -0.18 17.28
C THR A 547 -7.90 0.35 18.58
N ASN A 548 -6.56 0.44 18.68
CA ASN A 548 -5.88 0.90 19.90
C ASN A 548 -5.75 2.43 20.00
N CYS A 549 -5.23 3.12 18.97
CA CYS A 549 -4.95 4.56 19.03
C CYS A 549 -4.89 5.22 17.65
N ALA A 550 -5.16 6.53 17.59
CA ALA A 550 -5.18 7.27 16.32
C ALA A 550 -3.78 7.63 15.83
N ILE A 551 -2.99 8.36 16.62
CA ILE A 551 -1.72 8.95 16.15
C ILE A 551 -0.64 9.03 17.24
N ARG A 552 0.59 8.61 16.93
CA ARG A 552 1.77 8.80 17.80
C ARG A 552 2.94 9.38 17.01
N VAL A 553 3.29 10.63 17.28
CA VAL A 553 4.42 11.33 16.65
C VAL A 553 5.50 11.61 17.69
N PHE A 554 6.58 10.83 17.62
CA PHE A 554 7.84 11.11 18.29
C PHE A 554 8.74 11.82 17.29
N ALA A 555 8.64 13.15 17.21
CA ALA A 555 9.23 13.91 16.10
C ALA A 555 10.76 13.89 16.15
N LEU A 556 11.36 13.12 15.24
CA LEU A 556 12.81 13.05 14.99
C LEU A 556 13.31 14.17 14.06
N SER A 557 12.40 14.91 13.43
CA SER A 557 12.69 16.02 12.50
C SER A 557 11.77 17.20 12.79
N SER A 558 12.16 18.39 12.34
CA SER A 558 11.32 19.59 12.41
C SER A 558 10.07 19.39 11.55
N THR A 559 8.87 19.42 12.15
CA THR A 559 7.65 18.90 11.49
C THR A 559 6.61 20.00 11.23
N GLU A 560 6.18 20.20 9.97
CA GLU A 560 5.25 21.28 9.57
C GLU A 560 4.11 20.81 8.65
N ASN A 561 2.92 21.42 8.76
CA ASN A 561 1.77 21.24 7.86
C ASN A 561 1.44 19.76 7.57
N ILE A 562 1.11 19.02 8.64
CA ILE A 562 0.68 17.62 8.58
C ILE A 562 -0.83 17.59 8.73
N HIS A 563 -1.55 17.20 7.67
CA HIS A 563 -3.01 17.29 7.60
C HIS A 563 -3.65 15.91 7.58
N VAL A 564 -4.25 15.51 8.70
CA VAL A 564 -5.11 14.33 8.80
C VAL A 564 -6.55 14.80 8.68
N LYS A 565 -7.24 14.38 7.61
CA LYS A 565 -8.57 14.84 7.25
C LYS A 565 -9.53 13.67 7.07
N ASN A 566 -10.70 13.76 7.69
CA ASN A 566 -11.73 12.71 7.67
C ASN A 566 -11.17 11.34 8.18
N LEU A 567 -10.38 11.35 9.25
CA LEU A 567 -10.02 10.11 9.97
C LEU A 567 -11.24 9.62 10.77
N LYS A 568 -11.77 8.45 10.39
CA LYS A 568 -12.93 7.82 11.02
C LYS A 568 -12.50 6.52 11.69
N ILE A 569 -12.78 6.40 12.98
CA ILE A 569 -12.57 5.19 13.77
C ILE A 569 -13.95 4.76 14.30
N ASP A 570 -14.38 3.52 14.02
CA ASP A 570 -15.67 3.03 14.52
C ASP A 570 -15.68 2.96 16.05
N SER A 571 -14.67 2.36 16.66
CA SER A 571 -14.55 2.30 18.12
C SER A 571 -13.12 2.08 18.61
N TRP A 572 -12.90 2.36 19.89
CA TRP A 572 -11.71 1.90 20.59
C TRP A 572 -11.85 0.43 21.01
N ASN A 573 -10.71 -0.23 21.19
CA ASN A 573 -10.64 -1.55 21.80
C ASN A 573 -10.90 -1.49 23.32
N GLY A 574 -10.89 -2.64 23.98
CA GLY A 574 -11.16 -2.78 25.42
C GLY A 574 -9.96 -2.47 26.33
N LEU A 575 -8.83 -2.01 25.80
CA LEU A 575 -7.66 -1.62 26.62
C LEU A 575 -7.99 -0.42 27.52
N ASP A 576 -7.12 -0.17 28.50
CA ASP A 576 -7.25 1.02 29.33
C ASP A 576 -6.98 2.30 28.49
N PRO A 577 -7.68 3.43 28.74
CA PRO A 577 -7.51 4.65 27.94
C PRO A 577 -6.07 5.19 27.89
N SER A 578 -5.25 4.87 28.90
CA SER A 578 -3.81 5.14 28.93
C SER A 578 -3.03 4.39 27.84
N SER A 579 -3.37 3.13 27.56
CA SER A 579 -2.81 2.36 26.44
C SER A 579 -3.22 2.92 25.08
N GLN A 580 -4.40 3.57 25.02
CA GLN A 580 -5.02 4.14 23.82
C GLN A 580 -4.53 5.55 23.48
N VAL A 581 -3.64 6.14 24.30
CA VAL A 581 -3.25 7.55 24.18
C VAL A 581 -2.55 7.83 22.84
N SER A 582 -2.99 8.90 22.17
CA SER A 582 -2.34 9.49 21.00
C SER A 582 -1.36 10.58 21.47
N LEU A 583 -0.15 10.62 20.90
CA LEU A 583 0.98 11.42 21.40
C LEU A 583 1.57 12.33 20.32
N LEU A 584 2.08 13.49 20.75
CA LEU A 584 2.84 14.43 19.93
C LEU A 584 3.97 15.01 20.79
N LYS A 585 5.21 14.61 20.49
CA LYS A 585 6.42 14.90 21.27
C LYS A 585 7.54 15.42 20.38
N ARG A 586 8.37 16.33 20.92
CA ARG A 586 9.54 16.90 20.23
C ARG A 586 10.82 16.33 20.83
N TYR A 587 11.58 15.57 20.05
CA TYR A 587 12.87 15.03 20.49
C TYR A 587 13.98 16.08 20.29
N THR A 588 15.14 15.86 20.90
CA THR A 588 16.33 16.69 20.71
C THR A 588 17.38 15.94 19.89
N ASN A 589 18.40 16.67 19.41
CA ASN A 589 19.69 16.05 19.11
C ASN A 589 20.50 15.81 20.41
N THR A 590 21.72 15.27 20.26
CA THR A 590 22.66 15.02 21.36
C THR A 590 23.18 16.28 22.04
N ALA A 591 23.03 17.46 21.42
CA ALA A 591 23.33 18.77 22.00
C ALA A 591 22.12 19.39 22.75
N GLY A 592 21.00 18.67 22.88
CA GLY A 592 19.81 19.12 23.58
C GLY A 592 18.93 20.12 22.80
N GLN A 593 19.25 20.38 21.53
CA GLN A 593 18.45 21.25 20.67
C GLN A 593 17.19 20.48 20.23
N LYS A 594 16.00 20.94 20.62
CA LYS A 594 14.71 20.35 20.19
C LYS A 594 14.45 20.59 18.72
N VAL A 595 13.82 19.61 18.05
CA VAL A 595 13.14 19.85 16.77
C VAL A 595 12.00 20.86 16.95
N THR A 596 11.63 21.55 15.88
CA THR A 596 10.43 22.41 15.89
C THR A 596 9.19 21.63 15.49
N LEU A 597 8.03 22.16 15.86
CA LEU A 597 6.78 21.86 15.18
C LEU A 597 6.28 23.20 14.61
N GLY A 598 5.68 23.20 13.43
CA GLY A 598 5.05 24.40 12.89
C GLY A 598 3.85 24.82 13.74
N ASN A 599 3.53 26.11 13.73
CA ASN A 599 2.44 26.65 14.53
C ASN A 599 1.10 26.47 13.80
N GLU A 600 0.12 25.85 14.44
CA GLU A 600 -1.22 25.66 13.86
C GLU A 600 -2.16 26.81 14.19
N THR A 601 -2.24 27.20 15.46
CA THR A 601 -3.28 28.12 15.97
C THR A 601 -3.18 29.55 15.42
N ALA A 602 -2.02 29.97 14.92
CA ALA A 602 -1.78 31.28 14.30
C ALA A 602 -1.22 31.22 12.87
N GLN A 603 -0.77 30.06 12.36
CA GLN A 603 -0.17 29.97 11.02
C GLN A 603 -0.69 28.83 10.12
N GLY A 604 -1.49 27.88 10.64
CA GLY A 604 -1.95 26.73 9.84
C GLY A 604 -0.81 25.81 9.39
N LYS A 605 0.23 25.65 10.21
CA LYS A 605 1.46 24.90 9.90
C LYS A 605 1.76 23.75 10.88
N GLY A 606 0.84 23.34 11.74
CA GLY A 606 1.09 22.25 12.70
C GLY A 606 0.50 20.92 12.25
N LEU A 607 0.00 20.16 13.23
CA LEU A 607 -0.81 18.97 13.02
C LEU A 607 -2.31 19.34 12.95
N LYS A 608 -2.89 19.24 11.76
CA LYS A 608 -4.31 19.47 11.48
C LYS A 608 -5.08 18.16 11.60
N LEU A 609 -6.03 18.07 12.53
CA LEU A 609 -6.94 16.93 12.70
C LEU A 609 -8.38 17.35 12.29
N GLU A 610 -8.61 17.49 10.99
CA GLU A 610 -9.90 17.91 10.44
C GLU A 610 -10.87 16.72 10.37
N ASN A 611 -12.08 16.89 10.91
CA ASN A 611 -13.16 15.90 10.88
C ASN A 611 -12.72 14.52 11.42
N TYR A 612 -11.83 14.50 12.40
CA TYR A 612 -11.49 13.29 13.16
C TYR A 612 -12.73 12.85 13.96
N THR A 613 -13.21 11.62 13.74
CA THR A 613 -14.37 11.06 14.44
C THR A 613 -14.06 9.72 15.10
N VAL A 614 -14.58 9.51 16.31
CA VAL A 614 -14.64 8.19 16.96
C VAL A 614 -16.10 7.84 17.22
N GLY A 615 -16.58 6.68 16.76
CA GLY A 615 -18.00 6.28 16.89
C GLY A 615 -18.97 7.31 16.30
N GLY A 616 -18.60 7.90 15.15
CA GLY A 616 -19.32 9.01 14.52
C GLY A 616 -19.23 10.36 15.26
N THR A 617 -18.70 10.41 16.49
CA THR A 617 -18.55 11.64 17.27
C THR A 617 -17.32 12.41 16.80
N VAL A 618 -17.53 13.63 16.28
CA VAL A 618 -16.46 14.56 15.90
C VAL A 618 -15.66 15.01 17.12
N ILE A 619 -14.34 14.87 17.06
CA ILE A 619 -13.40 15.31 18.08
C ILE A 619 -13.01 16.76 17.83
N ASN A 620 -13.20 17.65 18.81
CA ASN A 620 -12.96 19.09 18.65
C ASN A 620 -12.20 19.67 19.85
N LYS A 621 -11.07 20.34 19.59
CA LYS A 621 -10.19 20.99 20.57
C LYS A 621 -10.86 22.15 21.31
N SER A 622 -11.83 22.84 20.69
CA SER A 622 -12.63 23.88 21.36
C SER A 622 -13.71 23.31 22.29
N GLY A 623 -13.92 21.99 22.26
CA GLY A 623 -14.82 21.25 23.15
C GLY A 623 -14.09 20.52 24.26
N THR A 624 -14.79 19.58 24.90
CA THR A 624 -14.29 18.81 26.06
C THR A 624 -14.02 17.33 25.75
N ASN A 625 -14.14 16.90 24.48
CA ASN A 625 -14.12 15.49 24.08
C ASN A 625 -12.77 14.99 23.53
N TRP A 626 -11.74 15.83 23.47
CA TRP A 626 -10.47 15.52 22.79
C TRP A 626 -9.40 14.84 23.65
N GLY A 627 -9.33 15.14 24.96
CA GLY A 627 -8.23 14.74 25.84
C GLY A 627 -7.96 13.24 25.98
N ALA A 628 -6.83 12.88 26.59
CA ALA A 628 -6.37 11.49 26.75
C ALA A 628 -7.40 10.53 27.37
N ASP A 629 -8.17 10.98 28.36
CA ASP A 629 -9.24 10.20 29.01
C ASP A 629 -10.60 10.31 28.27
N LYS A 630 -10.72 11.26 27.34
CA LYS A 630 -11.94 11.58 26.58
C LYS A 630 -12.00 10.76 25.27
N PRO A 631 -13.12 10.76 24.52
CA PRO A 631 -13.26 9.97 23.30
C PRO A 631 -12.15 10.16 22.25
N GLY A 632 -11.55 11.36 22.14
CA GLY A 632 -10.49 11.63 21.18
C GLY A 632 -9.12 11.03 21.49
N ARG A 633 -8.85 10.66 22.76
CA ARG A 633 -7.59 10.09 23.26
C ARG A 633 -6.33 10.93 23.01
N LEU A 634 -6.45 12.24 22.77
CA LEU A 634 -5.31 13.11 22.48
C LEU A 634 -4.58 13.52 23.78
N GLY A 635 -3.44 12.87 24.04
CA GLY A 635 -2.52 13.15 25.14
C GLY A 635 -1.24 13.82 24.66
N PHE A 636 -1.38 14.85 23.83
CA PHE A 636 -0.25 15.60 23.28
C PHE A 636 0.42 16.46 24.36
N ASP A 637 1.75 16.63 24.28
CA ASP A 637 2.50 17.34 25.33
C ASP A 637 2.10 18.83 25.38
N ALA A 638 1.91 19.36 26.59
CA ALA A 638 1.37 20.71 26.80
C ALA A 638 2.23 21.82 26.17
N GLU A 639 3.55 21.63 26.03
CA GLU A 639 4.44 22.57 25.32
C GLU A 639 4.14 22.70 23.81
N ASN A 640 3.39 21.74 23.24
CA ASN A 640 3.05 21.69 21.82
C ASN A 640 1.61 22.20 21.58
N TRP A 641 0.97 22.86 22.55
CA TRP A 641 -0.45 23.26 22.46
C TRP A 641 -0.80 24.01 21.18
N ASP A 642 0.01 24.99 20.79
CA ASP A 642 -0.22 25.80 19.58
C ASP A 642 0.22 25.13 18.28
N ASN A 643 0.78 23.92 18.34
CA ASN A 643 1.29 23.15 17.20
C ASN A 643 0.31 22.10 16.66
N TRP A 644 -0.92 22.07 17.14
CA TRP A 644 -1.97 21.20 16.62
C TRP A 644 -3.36 21.82 16.78
N ASN A 645 -4.31 21.36 15.97
CA ASN A 645 -5.74 21.66 16.14
C ASN A 645 -6.60 20.45 15.73
N ALA A 646 -7.79 20.33 16.31
CA ALA A 646 -8.78 19.31 15.95
C ALA A 646 -10.16 19.96 15.85
N TRP A 647 -10.87 19.78 14.75
CA TRP A 647 -12.13 20.49 14.49
C TRP A 647 -13.10 19.72 13.58
N GLY A 648 -14.36 20.15 13.58
CA GLY A 648 -15.44 19.60 12.74
C GLY A 648 -15.75 20.41 11.48
N PRO A 649 -16.71 19.96 10.66
CA PRO A 649 -16.98 20.58 9.36
C PRO A 649 -17.25 22.09 9.46
N GLY A 650 -16.47 22.89 8.74
CA GLY A 650 -16.55 24.36 8.74
C GLY A 650 -15.97 25.07 9.97
N GLY A 651 -15.48 24.34 10.98
CA GLY A 651 -15.03 24.88 12.27
C GLY A 651 -13.52 25.15 12.40
N GLY A 652 -12.83 25.49 11.31
CA GLY A 652 -11.38 25.76 11.35
C GLY A 652 -11.03 27.19 11.76
N ASN A 653 -9.78 27.40 12.16
CA ASN A 653 -9.11 28.69 11.90
C ASN A 653 -9.15 28.91 10.38
N PRO A 654 -9.28 30.14 9.83
CA PRO A 654 -9.15 30.35 8.39
C PRO A 654 -7.72 29.99 7.96
N ASP A 655 -7.58 28.77 7.45
CA ASP A 655 -6.41 28.28 6.74
C ASP A 655 -5.97 29.36 5.74
N PRO A 656 -4.67 29.68 5.62
CA PRO A 656 -4.17 30.60 4.59
C PRO A 656 -4.57 30.17 3.17
N GLY A 657 -5.02 28.92 3.07
CA GLY A 657 -5.32 28.09 1.92
C GLY A 657 -4.44 26.85 2.05
N PRO A 658 -4.82 25.71 1.46
CA PRO A 658 -3.79 24.83 0.93
C PRO A 658 -2.91 25.71 0.03
N ASP A 659 -1.58 25.59 0.14
CA ASP A 659 -0.69 26.15 -0.88
C ASP A 659 -1.17 25.55 -2.21
N PRO A 660 -1.64 26.37 -3.17
CA PRO A 660 -2.40 25.85 -4.30
C PRO A 660 -1.56 24.84 -5.07
N ASP A 661 -2.20 23.71 -5.37
CA ASP A 661 -1.81 22.74 -6.37
C ASP A 661 -1.05 23.42 -7.53
N PRO A 662 0.18 22.97 -7.89
CA PRO A 662 0.88 23.43 -9.08
C PRO A 662 0.22 22.87 -10.36
N GLY A 663 -1.10 23.08 -10.47
CA GLY A 663 -1.97 22.55 -11.50
C GLY A 663 -1.66 23.19 -12.84
N THR A 664 -0.99 22.43 -13.71
CA THR A 664 -0.76 22.81 -15.10
C THR A 664 -2.08 22.74 -15.87
N GLY A 665 -2.72 23.89 -16.07
CA GLY A 665 -4.02 23.99 -16.74
C GLY A 665 -4.05 25.16 -17.71
N SER A 666 -4.69 25.00 -18.87
CA SER A 666 -4.83 26.06 -19.87
C SER A 666 -6.28 26.11 -20.36
N GLY A 667 -6.87 27.30 -20.42
CA GLY A 667 -8.30 27.45 -20.68
C GLY A 667 -8.79 28.90 -20.55
N GLN A 668 -10.10 29.09 -20.39
CA GLN A 668 -10.71 30.39 -20.03
C GLN A 668 -10.87 30.50 -18.51
N ILE A 669 -10.70 31.71 -17.94
CA ILE A 669 -11.09 31.96 -16.54
C ILE A 669 -12.47 32.62 -16.56
N VAL A 670 -13.48 31.88 -16.12
CA VAL A 670 -14.90 32.28 -16.17
C VAL A 670 -15.37 32.75 -14.79
N ASN A 671 -15.99 33.92 -14.71
CA ASN A 671 -16.68 34.38 -13.52
C ASN A 671 -17.97 33.57 -13.30
N GLY A 672 -18.05 32.82 -12.20
CA GLY A 672 -19.18 31.96 -11.86
C GLY A 672 -20.47 32.70 -11.48
N GLY A 673 -20.41 34.02 -11.28
CA GLY A 673 -21.55 34.87 -10.97
C GLY A 673 -22.30 35.43 -12.20
N ASN A 674 -21.60 35.59 -13.33
CA ASN A 674 -22.15 36.26 -14.52
C ASN A 674 -21.75 35.60 -15.87
N ALA A 675 -21.03 34.48 -15.85
CA ALA A 675 -20.55 33.72 -17.00
C ALA A 675 -19.66 34.52 -17.99
N LYS A 676 -18.93 35.53 -17.51
CA LYS A 676 -17.97 36.32 -18.32
C LYS A 676 -16.53 35.90 -18.08
N CYS A 677 -15.71 36.01 -19.12
CA CYS A 677 -14.33 35.58 -19.11
C CYS A 677 -13.39 36.74 -18.77
N ILE A 678 -12.30 36.43 -18.07
CA ILE A 678 -11.18 37.37 -17.87
C ILE A 678 -10.47 37.56 -19.21
N ASP A 679 -10.40 38.81 -19.66
CA ASP A 679 -9.93 39.24 -20.97
C ASP A 679 -8.77 40.26 -20.84
N ARG A 680 -7.77 40.13 -21.72
CA ARG A 680 -6.76 41.16 -21.98
C ARG A 680 -7.36 42.22 -22.90
N ALA A 681 -7.64 43.41 -22.36
CA ALA A 681 -8.39 44.45 -23.07
C ALA A 681 -7.78 44.79 -24.45
N GLY A 682 -8.64 44.78 -25.49
CA GLY A 682 -8.21 45.01 -26.88
C GLY A 682 -7.24 43.94 -27.42
N ALA A 683 -7.24 42.74 -26.82
CA ALA A 683 -6.26 41.67 -27.03
C ALA A 683 -4.79 42.05 -26.74
N GLY A 684 -4.55 43.15 -26.00
CA GLY A 684 -3.24 43.74 -25.79
C GLY A 684 -2.21 42.79 -25.16
N THR A 685 -0.97 42.87 -25.65
CA THR A 685 0.20 42.11 -25.18
C THR A 685 1.26 43.00 -24.52
N ALA A 686 1.01 44.30 -24.38
CA ALA A 686 1.95 45.24 -23.77
C ALA A 686 1.88 45.18 -22.23
N ASN A 687 2.99 45.57 -21.57
CA ASN A 687 2.99 45.83 -20.13
C ASN A 687 1.98 46.96 -19.82
N GLY A 688 1.20 46.78 -18.75
CA GLY A 688 0.12 47.70 -18.38
C GLY A 688 -1.20 47.46 -19.13
N THR A 689 -1.30 46.45 -20.01
CA THR A 689 -2.60 46.09 -20.65
C THR A 689 -3.63 45.83 -19.56
N ALA A 690 -4.79 46.48 -19.68
CA ALA A 690 -5.88 46.34 -18.73
C ALA A 690 -6.47 44.91 -18.74
N ILE A 691 -6.70 44.37 -17.56
CA ILE A 691 -7.46 43.12 -17.38
C ILE A 691 -8.91 43.47 -17.06
N GLN A 692 -9.83 42.95 -17.87
CA GLN A 692 -11.27 43.25 -17.82
C GLN A 692 -12.08 41.96 -17.90
N GLN A 693 -13.39 42.02 -17.67
CA GLN A 693 -14.29 40.92 -18.05
C GLN A 693 -14.92 41.19 -19.41
N TRP A 694 -15.18 40.12 -20.17
CA TRP A 694 -15.90 40.19 -21.45
C TRP A 694 -16.80 38.96 -21.66
N SER A 695 -17.75 39.04 -22.59
CA SER A 695 -18.49 37.85 -23.05
C SER A 695 -17.49 36.79 -23.54
N CYS A 696 -17.55 35.58 -23.00
CA CYS A 696 -16.61 34.50 -23.33
C CYS A 696 -16.59 34.19 -24.83
N ALA A 697 -15.39 34.13 -25.40
CA ALA A 697 -15.14 33.78 -26.79
C ALA A 697 -13.78 33.06 -26.93
N ASN A 698 -13.71 32.08 -27.83
CA ASN A 698 -12.51 31.24 -28.05
C ASN A 698 -11.42 32.04 -28.77
N THR A 699 -10.77 32.93 -28.02
CA THR A 699 -9.84 33.96 -28.48
C THR A 699 -8.65 34.05 -27.54
N ALA A 700 -7.46 34.29 -28.10
CA ALA A 700 -6.21 34.27 -27.31
C ALA A 700 -6.14 35.36 -26.23
N SER A 701 -7.01 36.38 -26.24
CA SER A 701 -7.10 37.40 -25.18
C SER A 701 -7.76 36.89 -23.89
N MET A 702 -8.55 35.82 -24.00
CA MET A 702 -9.27 35.17 -22.89
C MET A 702 -8.69 33.80 -22.50
N THR A 703 -7.72 33.30 -23.27
CA THR A 703 -6.96 32.09 -22.92
C THR A 703 -5.90 32.43 -21.87
N TRP A 704 -5.90 31.69 -20.76
CA TRP A 704 -4.93 31.76 -19.68
C TRP A 704 -4.34 30.38 -19.41
N THR A 705 -3.03 30.34 -19.15
CA THR A 705 -2.31 29.13 -18.72
C THR A 705 -1.83 29.34 -17.29
N LEU A 706 -2.23 28.46 -16.38
CA LEU A 706 -1.68 28.38 -15.03
C LEU A 706 -0.36 27.60 -15.08
N ASP A 707 0.72 28.25 -14.67
CA ASP A 707 2.09 27.73 -14.65
C ASP A 707 2.67 27.98 -13.25
N GLY A 708 2.66 26.92 -12.43
CA GLY A 708 2.77 27.05 -10.98
C GLY A 708 1.68 27.97 -10.44
N GLN A 709 2.07 29.06 -9.77
CA GLN A 709 1.15 30.09 -9.26
C GLN A 709 0.96 31.27 -10.23
N GLN A 710 1.58 31.26 -11.42
CA GLN A 710 1.48 32.36 -12.39
C GLN A 710 0.38 32.09 -13.42
N LEU A 711 -0.57 33.02 -13.55
CA LEU A 711 -1.54 33.03 -14.66
C LEU A 711 -0.98 33.79 -15.85
N LYS A 712 -0.67 33.07 -16.93
CA LYS A 712 0.02 33.57 -18.13
C LYS A 712 -0.94 33.72 -19.31
N SER A 713 -0.85 34.84 -20.03
CA SER A 713 -1.53 35.07 -21.30
C SER A 713 -0.76 36.07 -22.15
N GLY A 714 -0.73 35.88 -23.47
CA GLY A 714 0.01 36.77 -24.38
C GLY A 714 1.52 36.85 -24.13
N GLY A 715 2.14 35.82 -23.54
CA GLY A 715 3.55 35.79 -23.16
C GLY A 715 3.90 36.54 -21.87
N LYS A 716 2.89 36.96 -21.09
CA LYS A 716 3.03 37.79 -19.88
C LYS A 716 2.12 37.28 -18.76
N CYS A 717 2.31 37.81 -17.55
CA CYS A 717 1.62 37.36 -16.34
C CYS A 717 0.50 38.33 -15.92
N LEU A 718 -0.56 37.79 -15.32
CA LEU A 718 -1.54 38.54 -14.53
C LEU A 718 -0.85 39.13 -13.30
N ASP A 719 -0.79 40.45 -13.20
CA ASP A 719 -0.11 41.17 -12.14
C ASP A 719 -1.03 42.24 -11.51
N VAL A 720 -0.61 42.78 -10.38
CA VAL A 720 -1.27 43.90 -9.70
C VAL A 720 -0.45 45.17 -9.91
N VAL A 721 -1.08 46.28 -10.30
CA VAL A 721 -0.37 47.55 -10.61
C VAL A 721 0.55 47.98 -9.47
N GLY A 722 1.85 48.14 -9.78
CA GLY A 722 2.91 48.49 -8.82
C GLY A 722 3.17 47.44 -7.73
N GLY A 723 2.53 46.27 -7.82
CA GLY A 723 2.46 45.29 -6.75
C GLY A 723 1.89 45.84 -5.43
N ALA A 724 1.02 46.85 -5.49
CA ALA A 724 0.38 47.42 -4.30
C ALA A 724 -0.71 46.47 -3.74
N THR A 725 -1.04 46.60 -2.46
CA THR A 725 -1.85 45.61 -1.72
C THR A 725 -3.22 46.11 -1.27
N ALA A 726 -3.61 47.35 -1.61
CA ALA A 726 -4.86 47.97 -1.16
C ALA A 726 -6.07 47.55 -2.00
N ASN A 727 -7.27 47.59 -1.41
CA ASN A 727 -8.54 47.51 -2.14
C ASN A 727 -8.59 48.55 -3.26
N GLY A 728 -9.14 48.18 -4.42
CA GLY A 728 -9.22 49.06 -5.59
C GLY A 728 -8.01 49.00 -6.51
N THR A 729 -6.86 48.45 -6.08
CA THR A 729 -5.65 48.33 -6.89
C THR A 729 -5.91 47.46 -8.12
N LYS A 730 -5.70 48.00 -9.32
CA LYS A 730 -6.11 47.33 -10.57
C LYS A 730 -5.21 46.16 -10.92
N ALA A 731 -5.80 45.14 -11.55
CA ALA A 731 -5.05 44.11 -12.26
C ALA A 731 -4.58 44.63 -13.63
N HIS A 732 -3.41 44.19 -14.08
CA HIS A 732 -2.84 44.48 -15.40
C HIS A 732 -2.01 43.30 -15.91
N LEU A 733 -1.62 43.33 -17.18
CA LEU A 733 -0.67 42.38 -17.75
C LEU A 733 0.76 42.92 -17.62
N TRP A 734 1.71 42.10 -17.16
CA TRP A 734 3.12 42.52 -17.01
C TRP A 734 4.11 41.37 -17.28
N ASP A 735 5.37 41.70 -17.61
CA ASP A 735 6.45 40.73 -17.75
C ASP A 735 6.56 39.79 -16.55
N CYS A 736 6.63 38.48 -16.79
CA CYS A 736 6.73 37.48 -15.74
C CYS A 736 8.10 37.54 -15.04
N GLY A 737 8.15 38.18 -13.87
CA GLY A 737 9.36 38.34 -13.05
C GLY A 737 9.38 37.51 -11.76
N GLY A 738 8.34 36.71 -11.51
CA GLY A 738 8.27 35.80 -10.35
C GLY A 738 7.88 36.45 -9.02
N TRP A 739 7.59 37.76 -9.02
CA TRP A 739 7.15 38.51 -7.85
C TRP A 739 5.79 38.03 -7.33
N ASP A 740 5.55 38.13 -6.02
CA ASP A 740 4.33 37.63 -5.38
C ASP A 740 3.04 38.37 -5.83
N SER A 741 3.16 39.55 -6.45
CA SER A 741 2.03 40.25 -7.07
C SER A 741 1.50 39.54 -8.33
N GLN A 742 2.32 38.67 -8.93
CA GLN A 742 2.00 37.84 -10.09
C GLN A 742 1.56 36.42 -9.72
N LYS A 743 1.56 36.09 -8.42
CA LYS A 743 1.18 34.77 -7.91
C LYS A 743 -0.27 34.79 -7.46
N TRP A 744 -1.05 33.83 -7.94
CA TRP A 744 -2.48 33.71 -7.70
C TRP A 744 -2.84 32.28 -7.33
N ALA A 745 -3.76 32.13 -6.38
CA ALA A 745 -4.23 30.87 -5.84
C ALA A 745 -5.74 30.74 -6.08
N PHE A 746 -6.16 29.77 -6.88
CA PHE A 746 -7.56 29.35 -6.87
C PHE A 746 -7.89 28.73 -5.50
N GLN A 747 -9.00 29.15 -4.91
CA GLN A 747 -9.46 28.72 -3.59
C GLN A 747 -10.67 27.79 -3.74
N ALA A 748 -10.82 26.82 -2.84
CA ALA A 748 -11.94 25.86 -2.87
C ALA A 748 -13.34 26.52 -2.73
N ASN A 749 -13.40 27.77 -2.27
CA ASN A 749 -14.62 28.59 -2.22
C ASN A 749 -14.88 29.38 -3.53
N GLY A 750 -14.15 29.07 -4.59
CA GLY A 750 -14.22 29.67 -5.92
C GLY A 750 -13.54 31.03 -6.07
N THR A 751 -12.82 31.58 -5.08
CA THR A 751 -12.10 32.86 -5.27
C THR A 751 -10.70 32.68 -5.84
N LEU A 752 -10.18 33.72 -6.50
CA LEU A 752 -8.82 33.78 -7.02
C LEU A 752 -7.99 34.78 -6.19
N LYS A 753 -7.20 34.25 -5.24
CA LYS A 753 -6.50 35.02 -4.21
C LYS A 753 -5.08 35.39 -4.65
N ASN A 754 -4.69 36.65 -4.52
CA ASN A 754 -3.34 37.14 -4.80
C ASN A 754 -2.42 36.91 -3.60
N ILE A 755 -1.24 36.31 -3.82
CA ILE A 755 -0.34 35.92 -2.72
C ILE A 755 0.21 37.15 -1.97
N LYS A 756 0.71 38.18 -2.67
CA LYS A 756 1.34 39.36 -2.02
C LYS A 756 0.39 40.16 -1.13
N SER A 757 -0.88 40.26 -1.52
CA SER A 757 -1.86 41.12 -0.85
C SER A 757 -2.81 40.38 0.08
N GLY A 758 -2.90 39.04 -0.04
CA GLY A 758 -3.92 38.22 0.63
C GLY A 758 -5.36 38.46 0.13
N ARG A 759 -5.54 39.38 -0.82
CA ARG A 759 -6.84 39.83 -1.36
C ARG A 759 -7.26 39.02 -2.57
N CYS A 760 -8.54 39.07 -2.90
CA CYS A 760 -9.10 38.36 -4.02
C CYS A 760 -9.19 39.26 -5.26
N LEU A 761 -9.09 38.65 -6.44
CA LEU A 761 -9.52 39.28 -7.68
C LEU A 761 -11.04 39.54 -7.60
N ASP A 762 -11.47 40.72 -8.01
CA ASP A 762 -12.86 41.15 -7.98
C ASP A 762 -13.21 41.95 -9.25
N VAL A 763 -14.46 41.87 -9.69
CA VAL A 763 -15.01 42.69 -10.77
C VAL A 763 -15.50 44.03 -10.19
N GLU A 764 -14.91 45.13 -10.65
CA GLU A 764 -15.18 46.46 -10.11
C GLU A 764 -16.68 46.81 -10.10
N GLY A 765 -17.16 47.24 -8.92
CA GLY A 765 -18.55 47.60 -8.68
C GLY A 765 -19.53 46.43 -8.77
N GLN A 766 -19.04 45.18 -8.73
CA GLN A 766 -19.80 43.95 -9.04
C GLN A 766 -20.49 44.00 -10.42
N SER A 767 -19.94 44.78 -11.36
CA SER A 767 -20.56 45.05 -12.65
C SER A 767 -20.75 43.77 -13.47
N THR A 768 -21.83 43.70 -14.23
CA THR A 768 -22.06 42.66 -15.26
C THR A 768 -21.75 43.16 -16.68
N ALA A 769 -21.24 44.39 -16.84
CA ALA A 769 -20.92 44.96 -18.15
C ALA A 769 -19.62 44.37 -18.77
N ASN A 770 -19.55 44.32 -20.10
CA ASN A 770 -18.29 44.08 -20.80
C ASN A 770 -17.36 45.28 -20.60
N GLY A 771 -16.06 45.04 -20.39
CA GLY A 771 -15.07 46.08 -20.14
C GLY A 771 -14.95 46.53 -18.68
N ALA A 772 -15.74 45.96 -17.76
CA ALA A 772 -15.54 46.19 -16.33
C ALA A 772 -14.16 45.65 -15.90
N ARG A 773 -13.38 46.48 -15.20
CA ARG A 773 -11.98 46.17 -14.82
C ARG A 773 -11.93 45.18 -13.66
N LEU A 774 -10.92 44.32 -13.66
CA LEU A 774 -10.55 43.53 -12.49
C LEU A 774 -9.62 44.33 -11.57
N HIS A 775 -9.83 44.20 -10.26
CA HIS A 775 -9.01 44.81 -9.21
C HIS A 775 -8.86 43.88 -8.00
N LEU A 776 -8.02 44.25 -7.03
CA LEU A 776 -7.98 43.62 -5.72
C LEU A 776 -9.13 44.13 -4.85
N TRP A 777 -9.79 43.20 -4.16
CA TRP A 777 -10.71 43.49 -3.06
C TRP A 777 -10.59 42.45 -1.94
N ASP A 778 -11.05 42.80 -0.74
CA ASP A 778 -11.09 41.84 0.39
C ASP A 778 -11.93 40.61 0.02
N CYS A 779 -11.41 39.42 0.34
CA CYS A 779 -12.02 38.15 -0.04
C CYS A 779 -13.37 37.93 0.65
N SER A 780 -14.38 37.55 -0.13
CA SER A 780 -15.77 37.47 0.30
C SER A 780 -16.54 36.32 -0.37
N THR A 781 -17.83 36.23 -0.08
CA THR A 781 -18.78 35.33 -0.76
C THR A 781 -19.37 35.92 -2.04
N TRP A 782 -19.04 37.16 -2.42
CA TRP A 782 -19.66 37.85 -3.56
C TRP A 782 -19.41 37.16 -4.90
N ALA A 783 -20.42 37.21 -5.77
CA ALA A 783 -20.43 36.62 -7.10
C ALA A 783 -19.35 37.22 -8.03
N SER A 784 -19.02 38.50 -7.85
CA SER A 784 -17.96 39.22 -8.54
C SER A 784 -16.55 38.68 -8.28
N GLN A 785 -16.36 37.87 -7.23
CA GLN A 785 -15.08 37.27 -6.86
C GLN A 785 -15.00 35.77 -7.19
N LYS A 786 -16.02 35.17 -7.79
CA LYS A 786 -16.04 33.72 -8.09
C LYS A 786 -15.50 33.46 -9.49
N PHE A 787 -14.40 32.73 -9.59
CA PHE A 787 -13.69 32.43 -10.85
C PHE A 787 -13.28 30.96 -10.92
N ASN A 788 -13.54 30.32 -12.05
CA ASN A 788 -13.10 28.95 -12.36
C ASN A 788 -12.25 28.96 -13.64
N LEU A 789 -11.17 28.17 -13.69
CA LEU A 789 -10.45 27.87 -14.93
C LEU A 789 -11.15 26.71 -15.63
N THR A 790 -11.63 26.92 -16.86
CA THR A 790 -12.31 25.91 -17.70
C THR A 790 -11.47 25.65 -18.95
N ALA A 791 -11.08 24.38 -19.15
CA ALA A 791 -10.35 23.92 -20.34
C ALA A 791 -11.19 24.01 -21.62
#